data_AF-A0A2T5UBW1-F1
#
_entry.id   AF-A0A2T5UBW1-F1
#
_cell.length_a   1.000
_cell.length_b   1.000
_cell.length_c   1.000
_cell.angle_alpha   90.00
_cell.angle_beta   90.00
_cell.angle_gamma   90.00
#
_symmetry.space_group_name_H-M   'P 1'
#
loop_
_entity.id
_entity.type
_entity.pdbx_description
1 polymer ?
#
loop_
_entity_poly.entity_id
_entity_poly.type
_entity_poly.pdbx_seq_one_letter_code
_entity_poly.pdbx_strand_id
1 'polypeptide(L)'
;MLPTTRSPVMMLRFLPFCALAAALVPLAARADPAPFDLTGPSLRVGVTHGTTTLPIAQVPRLATGDRVSIAADLAVGKKDDGARYLLVAAFLRGATEPPPKSWFFKAETWKAKKNALALTVPEGARQLVVFLVPESGGFDAVVSAVRKQPGAFVRAVQDLDQASLDRARLDAFLDGIHALERTRPERIEAVSPLLSRSLAIKLKAECLDLAADLQASCLTQSRDSLVLADGQSSTLADTLVGAPTDLALQLSATPEGGLGYYSPYIGVVRDLAKIFGAFQTTQFRYIPALARAHDDRLALLLNAAPSFASPKSVMVVAMPVIETGAPQTPTMRRAESDRLVCAAKPDLVLPVEGAPLIYATKFAHDMSLRVTTPQGGVVELPVQADAERGGYVLDQVGMQTAGLSSVTDATLHGRWGFTPFDGPRFRLQVPRAGGWTMVDTDPENLVVGRDNSVALAGPTPSCVEAVTLVGASGEVPLAWTTTGDRIGLTLPLAKTAPGKLTLLVKQYGVEAPDKIALTALAEAGRIDGLTLYAGDASGTLSGTRLDLVASMTIDGAAFKPGDVVRADKADRLALVAGTVPTFAAGQAKTALVTLTDGRKRSVKFTVAAARPKATLIAKSVVVPPSPGLPVVLAGDTAIAQDARLTFSLRAEGTRFSAGDSVEIATADGAMTTNVTSGRGLTVQDDRIAVVSMEPGKALGVSAHGPLKWRLVQGGVAGDWVPLTTLVRTPTLAGVVCKETCTLTGTDLFLIESIAANAGFADAVRVPDGFTGASLAVPKPVGGTLFLRVRDDPGVTASIAVGS
;
A
#
# COMPACT_ATOMS: atom_id res chain seq x y z
N MET A 1 -106.71 2.35 41.14
CA MET A 1 -107.33 3.44 40.36
C MET A 1 -106.44 3.74 39.18
N LEU A 2 -106.91 3.41 37.97
CA LEU A 2 -106.51 3.98 36.68
C LEU A 2 -106.78 5.52 36.69
N PRO A 3 -106.33 6.39 35.74
CA PRO A 3 -105.91 6.07 34.37
C PRO A 3 -104.86 7.01 33.69
N THR A 4 -104.33 6.54 32.54
CA THR A 4 -104.23 7.19 31.21
C THR A 4 -103.58 8.58 30.97
N THR A 5 -102.58 8.54 30.07
CA THR A 5 -102.40 9.27 28.79
C THR A 5 -102.47 10.81 28.71
N ARG A 6 -101.44 11.41 28.09
CA ARG A 6 -101.53 12.22 26.85
C ARG A 6 -100.15 12.75 26.43
N SER A 7 -99.74 12.50 25.19
CA SER A 7 -98.80 13.36 24.44
C SER A 7 -99.55 14.57 23.88
N PRO A 8 -98.89 15.72 23.57
CA PRO A 8 -98.42 15.94 22.20
C PRO A 8 -97.20 16.89 21.99
N VAL A 9 -96.55 16.71 20.81
CA VAL A 9 -95.99 17.72 19.86
C VAL A 9 -94.75 18.58 20.24
N MET A 10 -93.61 18.16 19.67
CA MET A 10 -92.57 18.84 18.85
C MET A 10 -92.42 20.39 18.83
N MET A 11 -91.29 20.92 19.32
CA MET A 11 -90.33 21.76 18.54
C MET A 11 -89.05 22.17 19.33
N LEU A 12 -87.90 21.74 18.80
CA LEU A 12 -86.58 22.44 18.67
C LEU A 12 -85.86 23.08 19.88
N ARG A 13 -84.71 22.48 20.30
CA ARG A 13 -83.44 23.19 20.64
C ARG A 13 -82.27 22.22 20.94
N PHE A 14 -81.21 22.32 20.12
CA PHE A 14 -79.76 22.06 20.32
C PHE A 14 -79.23 20.88 21.19
N LEU A 15 -78.47 19.99 20.51
CA LEU A 15 -77.22 19.22 20.83
C LEU A 15 -76.58 19.32 22.25
N PRO A 16 -75.63 18.43 22.67
CA PRO A 16 -75.10 17.17 22.08
C PRO A 16 -74.81 16.04 23.10
N PHE A 17 -75.16 14.78 22.84
CA PHE A 17 -74.41 13.59 23.33
C PHE A 17 -75.10 12.35 22.75
N CYS A 18 -74.46 11.66 21.79
CA CYS A 18 -74.72 10.25 21.40
C CYS A 18 -74.26 9.90 19.97
N ALA A 19 -73.63 10.81 19.22
CA ALA A 19 -73.08 10.49 17.89
C ALA A 19 -71.63 9.96 17.92
N LEU A 20 -71.25 9.14 18.91
CA LEU A 20 -69.90 8.56 19.00
C LEU A 20 -69.88 7.04 19.25
N ALA A 21 -70.93 6.31 18.87
CA ALA A 21 -71.01 4.85 19.09
C ALA A 21 -71.33 4.01 17.84
N ALA A 22 -71.38 4.59 16.63
CA ALA A 22 -71.82 3.88 15.41
C ALA A 22 -70.85 3.96 14.21
N ALA A 23 -69.54 4.09 14.45
CA ALA A 23 -68.54 4.07 13.37
C ALA A 23 -67.28 3.23 13.70
N LEU A 24 -67.44 2.13 14.43
CA LEU A 24 -66.42 1.08 14.53
C LEU A 24 -66.77 -0.05 13.55
N VAL A 25 -66.53 0.19 12.26
CA VAL A 25 -66.26 -0.91 11.34
C VAL A 25 -64.85 -1.40 11.72
N PRO A 26 -64.64 -2.66 12.11
CA PRO A 26 -63.29 -3.15 12.29
C PRO A 26 -62.63 -3.12 10.91
N LEU A 27 -61.66 -2.23 10.71
CA LEU A 27 -60.66 -2.46 9.68
C LEU A 27 -60.10 -3.85 9.98
N ALA A 28 -60.37 -4.81 9.12
CA ALA A 28 -59.65 -6.07 9.14
C ALA A 28 -58.17 -5.73 9.03
N ALA A 29 -57.45 -5.80 10.14
CA ALA A 29 -56.00 -5.78 10.15
C ALA A 29 -55.57 -6.91 9.22
N ARG A 30 -55.03 -6.57 8.04
CA ARG A 30 -54.39 -7.53 7.15
C ARG A 30 -53.14 -7.98 7.88
N ALA A 31 -53.26 -9.08 8.61
CA ALA A 31 -52.12 -9.74 9.21
C ALA A 31 -51.10 -10.03 8.11
N ASP A 32 -49.83 -9.76 8.41
CA ASP A 32 -48.75 -10.13 7.51
C ASP A 32 -48.80 -11.65 7.25
N PRO A 33 -48.56 -12.09 6.00
CA PRO A 33 -48.54 -13.51 5.70
C PRO A 33 -47.42 -14.17 6.50
N ALA A 34 -47.75 -15.26 7.18
CA ALA A 34 -46.81 -15.98 8.03
C ALA A 34 -45.60 -16.50 7.21
N PRO A 35 -44.39 -16.49 7.79
CA PRO A 35 -43.19 -17.00 7.13
C PRO A 35 -43.28 -18.52 6.90
N PHE A 36 -42.45 -19.03 6.00
CA PHE A 36 -42.30 -20.48 5.78
C PHE A 36 -41.34 -21.09 6.82
N ASP A 37 -41.86 -21.34 8.02
CA ASP A 37 -41.10 -21.90 9.16
C ASP A 37 -41.69 -23.21 9.72
N LEU A 38 -42.92 -23.57 9.32
CA LEU A 38 -43.56 -24.80 9.76
C LEU A 38 -43.00 -26.00 8.98
N THR A 39 -42.54 -27.02 9.72
CA THR A 39 -42.03 -28.26 9.11
C THR A 39 -43.18 -29.10 8.55
N GLY A 40 -43.12 -29.41 7.26
CA GLY A 40 -44.04 -30.30 6.56
C GLY A 40 -43.48 -31.72 6.38
N PRO A 41 -44.25 -32.63 5.74
CA PRO A 41 -43.77 -33.95 5.37
C PRO A 41 -42.66 -33.85 4.31
N SER A 42 -41.81 -34.88 4.19
CA SER A 42 -40.79 -34.92 3.13
C SER A 42 -41.27 -35.75 1.93
N LEU A 43 -40.72 -35.48 0.75
CA LEU A 43 -40.88 -36.32 -0.45
C LEU A 43 -39.53 -36.95 -0.79
N ARG A 44 -39.51 -38.21 -1.21
CA ARG A 44 -38.38 -38.83 -1.88
C ARG A 44 -38.57 -38.75 -3.38
N VAL A 45 -37.58 -38.18 -4.06
CA VAL A 45 -37.62 -37.92 -5.49
C VAL A 45 -36.30 -38.32 -6.14
N GLY A 46 -36.38 -39.19 -7.15
CA GLY A 46 -35.26 -39.58 -7.99
C GLY A 46 -35.60 -39.37 -9.46
N VAL A 47 -34.65 -38.84 -10.23
CA VAL A 47 -34.84 -38.51 -11.65
C VAL A 47 -33.85 -39.32 -12.47
N THR A 48 -34.34 -40.00 -13.50
CA THR A 48 -33.51 -40.76 -14.44
C THR A 48 -33.60 -40.15 -15.83
N HIS A 49 -32.47 -39.67 -16.32
CA HIS A 49 -32.29 -39.18 -17.70
C HIS A 49 -31.46 -40.21 -18.47
N GLY A 50 -32.05 -40.84 -19.49
CA GLY A 50 -31.43 -41.96 -20.20
C GLY A 50 -31.12 -43.13 -19.25
N THR A 51 -29.83 -43.39 -19.03
CA THR A 51 -29.29 -44.44 -18.15
C THR A 51 -28.80 -43.93 -16.80
N THR A 52 -28.74 -42.61 -16.60
CA THR A 52 -28.19 -41.99 -15.39
C THR A 52 -29.32 -41.56 -14.45
N THR A 53 -29.23 -41.95 -13.19
CA THR A 53 -30.16 -41.51 -12.14
C THR A 53 -29.45 -40.53 -11.22
N LEU A 54 -30.00 -39.32 -11.06
CA LEU A 54 -29.53 -38.32 -10.12
C LEU A 54 -30.55 -38.12 -8.99
N PRO A 55 -30.08 -37.86 -7.76
CA PRO A 55 -30.93 -37.40 -6.67
C PRO A 55 -31.48 -36.01 -6.97
N ILE A 56 -32.68 -35.68 -6.48
CA ILE A 56 -33.35 -34.41 -6.79
C ILE A 56 -32.52 -33.16 -6.43
N ALA A 57 -31.65 -33.22 -5.41
CA ALA A 57 -30.75 -32.12 -5.07
C ALA A 57 -29.70 -31.78 -6.15
N GLN A 58 -29.47 -32.68 -7.11
CA GLN A 58 -28.57 -32.48 -8.26
C GLN A 58 -29.35 -32.18 -9.54
N VAL A 59 -30.68 -32.05 -9.50
CA VAL A 59 -31.52 -31.90 -10.69
C VAL A 59 -32.06 -30.47 -10.76
N PRO A 60 -31.39 -29.55 -11.48
CA PRO A 60 -31.84 -28.17 -11.62
C PRO A 60 -33.09 -28.03 -12.49
N ARG A 61 -33.28 -28.97 -13.43
CA ARG A 61 -34.36 -28.98 -14.43
C ARG A 61 -34.68 -30.41 -14.83
N LEU A 62 -35.91 -30.62 -15.28
CA LEU A 62 -36.35 -31.87 -15.91
C LEU A 62 -36.35 -31.71 -17.44
N ALA A 63 -36.22 -32.81 -18.17
CA ALA A 63 -36.32 -32.84 -19.62
C ALA A 63 -37.45 -33.77 -20.08
N THR A 64 -37.93 -33.56 -21.31
CA THR A 64 -38.88 -34.49 -21.95
C THR A 64 -38.27 -35.89 -22.01
N GLY A 65 -39.01 -36.91 -21.60
CA GLY A 65 -38.54 -38.30 -21.53
C GLY A 65 -37.91 -38.70 -20.19
N ASP A 66 -37.64 -37.76 -19.28
CA ASP A 66 -37.14 -38.10 -17.93
C ASP A 66 -38.12 -38.99 -17.18
N ARG A 67 -37.57 -39.98 -16.46
CA ARG A 67 -38.34 -40.83 -15.55
C ARG A 67 -38.21 -40.30 -14.14
N VAL A 68 -39.32 -39.80 -13.59
CA VAL A 68 -39.39 -39.21 -12.25
C VAL A 68 -40.11 -40.17 -11.31
N SER A 69 -39.44 -40.55 -10.23
CA SER A 69 -40.02 -41.34 -9.14
C SER A 69 -40.33 -40.42 -7.95
N ILE A 70 -41.53 -40.51 -7.37
CA ILE A 70 -41.97 -39.64 -6.27
C ILE A 70 -42.69 -40.47 -5.22
N ALA A 71 -42.23 -40.42 -3.97
CA ALA A 71 -42.89 -41.05 -2.84
C ALA A 71 -42.98 -40.06 -1.68
N ALA A 72 -44.09 -40.06 -0.94
CA ALA A 72 -44.17 -39.28 0.30
C ALA A 72 -43.48 -40.05 1.43
N ASP A 73 -42.50 -39.42 2.09
CA ASP A 73 -41.82 -39.94 3.28
C ASP A 73 -42.64 -39.56 4.52
N LEU A 74 -43.78 -40.22 4.68
CA LEU A 74 -44.66 -40.07 5.84
C LEU A 74 -44.27 -41.11 6.89
N ALA A 75 -44.41 -40.78 8.18
CA ALA A 75 -44.23 -41.75 9.25
C ALA A 75 -45.30 -42.86 9.16
N VAL A 76 -45.02 -43.90 8.40
CA VAL A 76 -45.88 -45.09 8.28
C VAL A 76 -45.49 -46.06 9.41
N GLY A 77 -46.42 -46.40 10.31
CA GLY A 77 -46.15 -47.48 11.26
C GLY A 77 -46.82 -47.44 12.64
N LYS A 78 -47.52 -46.37 13.04
CA LYS A 78 -48.44 -46.46 14.18
C LYS A 78 -49.82 -46.85 13.65
N LYS A 79 -50.34 -47.97 14.14
CA LYS A 79 -51.60 -48.59 13.67
C LYS A 79 -52.82 -47.68 13.85
N ASP A 80 -52.72 -46.61 14.64
CA ASP A 80 -53.76 -45.61 14.87
C ASP A 80 -53.19 -44.18 14.74
N ASP A 81 -53.93 -43.30 14.05
CA ASP A 81 -53.93 -41.82 14.06
C ASP A 81 -52.98 -40.98 13.15
N GLY A 82 -52.39 -41.54 12.09
CA GLY A 82 -51.74 -40.72 11.05
C GLY A 82 -52.73 -40.23 9.98
N ALA A 83 -52.79 -38.92 9.69
CA ALA A 83 -53.61 -38.41 8.61
C ALA A 83 -53.14 -38.92 7.23
N ARG A 84 -54.06 -39.50 6.44
CA ARG A 84 -53.76 -40.06 5.12
C ARG A 84 -53.74 -38.97 4.05
N TYR A 85 -52.63 -38.93 3.30
CA TYR A 85 -52.48 -38.03 2.15
C TYR A 85 -52.48 -38.82 0.83
N LEU A 86 -53.33 -38.41 -0.10
CA LEU A 86 -53.23 -38.82 -1.49
C LEU A 86 -52.13 -37.97 -2.14
N LEU A 87 -51.09 -38.63 -2.67
CA LEU A 87 -50.07 -37.99 -3.47
C LEU A 87 -50.59 -37.88 -4.89
N VAL A 88 -50.71 -36.66 -5.41
CA VAL A 88 -51.18 -36.39 -6.77
C VAL A 88 -50.08 -35.64 -7.52
N ALA A 89 -49.75 -36.03 -8.74
CA ALA A 89 -48.83 -35.29 -9.59
C ALA A 89 -49.52 -34.91 -10.90
N ALA A 90 -49.20 -33.72 -11.42
CA ALA A 90 -49.74 -33.23 -12.67
C ALA A 90 -48.67 -32.56 -13.53
N PHE A 91 -48.62 -32.88 -14.82
CA PHE A 91 -47.87 -32.10 -15.80
C PHE A 91 -48.71 -30.93 -16.32
N LEU A 92 -48.08 -29.77 -16.51
CA LEU A 92 -48.72 -28.57 -17.05
C LEU A 92 -48.08 -28.18 -18.40
N ARG A 93 -48.90 -27.71 -19.36
CA ARG A 93 -48.50 -27.47 -20.76
C ARG A 93 -48.09 -26.01 -21.05
N GLY A 94 -48.65 -25.06 -20.28
CA GLY A 94 -48.51 -23.61 -20.51
C GLY A 94 -49.71 -22.86 -19.96
N ALA A 95 -49.73 -21.53 -20.08
CA ALA A 95 -50.72 -20.71 -19.38
C ALA A 95 -52.15 -20.75 -19.95
N THR A 96 -52.29 -21.11 -21.22
CA THR A 96 -53.54 -20.98 -21.99
C THR A 96 -54.23 -22.31 -22.29
N GLU A 97 -53.55 -23.44 -22.11
CA GLU A 97 -54.07 -24.76 -22.46
C GLU A 97 -54.25 -25.63 -21.22
N PRO A 98 -55.47 -26.14 -20.95
CA PRO A 98 -55.68 -27.05 -19.83
C PRO A 98 -54.97 -28.39 -20.09
N PRO A 99 -54.23 -28.94 -19.13
CA PRO A 99 -53.57 -30.24 -19.31
C PRO A 99 -54.61 -31.35 -19.54
N PRO A 100 -54.27 -32.37 -20.37
CA PRO A 100 -55.14 -33.52 -20.56
C PRO A 100 -55.28 -34.33 -19.26
N LYS A 101 -56.42 -35.00 -19.08
CA LYS A 101 -56.66 -35.81 -17.86
C LYS A 101 -55.63 -36.92 -17.66
N SER A 102 -55.03 -37.42 -18.75
CA SER A 102 -53.97 -38.44 -18.72
C SER A 102 -52.65 -37.95 -18.11
N TRP A 103 -52.48 -36.63 -17.89
CA TRP A 103 -51.30 -36.06 -17.25
C TRP A 103 -51.42 -35.94 -15.74
N PHE A 104 -52.50 -36.47 -15.14
CA PHE A 104 -52.72 -36.49 -13.71
C PHE A 104 -52.57 -37.91 -13.17
N PHE A 105 -51.75 -38.06 -12.14
CA PHE A 105 -51.39 -39.35 -11.55
C PHE A 105 -51.64 -39.31 -10.05
N LYS A 106 -51.95 -40.46 -9.45
CA LYS A 106 -52.17 -40.55 -8.00
C LYS A 106 -51.51 -41.78 -7.40
N ALA A 107 -50.98 -41.61 -6.19
CA ALA A 107 -50.46 -42.66 -5.34
C ALA A 107 -51.14 -42.59 -3.97
N GLU A 108 -51.55 -43.74 -3.47
CA GLU A 108 -52.15 -43.92 -2.16
C GLU A 108 -51.02 -44.22 -1.18
N THR A 109 -50.54 -43.19 -0.47
CA THR A 109 -49.32 -43.25 0.35
C THR A 109 -49.34 -44.35 1.42
N TRP A 110 -50.53 -44.76 1.85
CA TRP A 110 -50.77 -45.83 2.84
C TRP A 110 -50.80 -47.25 2.25
N LYS A 111 -50.77 -47.42 0.92
CA LYS A 111 -50.77 -48.75 0.28
C LYS A 111 -49.38 -49.09 -0.23
N ALA A 112 -48.71 -50.07 0.38
CA ALA A 112 -47.31 -50.41 0.12
C ALA A 112 -46.92 -50.62 -1.37
N LYS A 113 -47.84 -51.09 -2.22
CA LYS A 113 -47.59 -51.30 -3.67
C LYS A 113 -48.03 -50.13 -4.56
N LYS A 114 -48.64 -49.08 -3.99
CA LYS A 114 -49.21 -47.92 -4.69
C LYS A 114 -48.85 -46.60 -3.99
N ASN A 115 -47.82 -46.60 -3.17
CA ASN A 115 -47.40 -45.47 -2.33
C ASN A 115 -46.44 -44.51 -3.05
N ALA A 116 -46.01 -44.84 -4.27
CA ALA A 116 -45.11 -44.05 -5.07
C ALA A 116 -45.66 -43.86 -6.49
N LEU A 117 -45.25 -42.76 -7.13
CA LEU A 117 -45.48 -42.45 -8.53
C LEU A 117 -44.21 -42.76 -9.32
N ALA A 118 -44.39 -43.34 -10.50
CA ALA A 118 -43.36 -43.45 -11.53
C ALA A 118 -43.91 -42.78 -12.78
N LEU A 119 -43.34 -41.64 -13.14
CA LEU A 119 -43.82 -40.74 -14.19
C LEU A 119 -42.79 -40.64 -15.29
N THR A 120 -43.24 -40.53 -16.54
CA THR A 120 -42.37 -40.13 -17.66
C THR A 120 -42.80 -38.74 -18.09
N VAL A 121 -41.86 -37.79 -18.19
CA VAL A 121 -42.14 -36.43 -18.62
C VAL A 121 -42.63 -36.44 -20.07
N PRO A 122 -43.90 -36.06 -20.34
CA PRO A 122 -44.46 -36.13 -21.67
C PRO A 122 -44.02 -34.94 -22.53
N GLU A 123 -44.10 -35.10 -23.85
CA GLU A 123 -43.83 -34.02 -24.79
C GLU A 123 -44.79 -32.83 -24.57
N GLY A 124 -44.23 -31.61 -24.60
CA GLY A 124 -44.96 -30.37 -24.41
C GLY A 124 -45.29 -30.03 -22.94
N ALA A 125 -44.85 -30.84 -21.97
CA ALA A 125 -44.91 -30.45 -20.56
C ALA A 125 -43.86 -29.37 -20.26
N ARG A 126 -44.25 -28.37 -19.46
CA ARG A 126 -43.41 -27.25 -19.04
C ARG A 126 -43.17 -27.20 -17.53
N GLN A 127 -44.07 -27.79 -16.74
CA GLN A 127 -43.97 -27.86 -15.28
C GLN A 127 -44.50 -29.19 -14.78
N LEU A 128 -43.94 -29.69 -13.69
CA LEU A 128 -44.48 -30.80 -12.90
C LEU A 128 -44.83 -30.26 -11.51
N VAL A 129 -46.06 -30.47 -11.09
CA VAL A 129 -46.54 -30.06 -9.76
C VAL A 129 -47.02 -31.27 -8.99
N VAL A 130 -46.71 -31.29 -7.70
CA VAL A 130 -47.09 -32.36 -6.77
C VAL A 130 -48.02 -31.80 -5.70
N PHE A 131 -49.06 -32.55 -5.36
CA PHE A 131 -50.04 -32.21 -4.35
C PHE A 131 -50.10 -33.30 -3.29
N LEU A 132 -50.14 -32.90 -2.02
CA LEU A 132 -50.51 -33.78 -0.91
C LEU A 132 -51.92 -33.41 -0.45
N VAL A 133 -52.88 -34.31 -0.72
CA VAL A 133 -54.31 -34.06 -0.52
C VAL A 133 -54.85 -34.92 0.63
N PRO A 134 -55.46 -34.34 1.68
CA PRO A 134 -56.10 -35.13 2.75
C PRO A 134 -57.26 -36.01 2.24
N GLU A 135 -57.47 -37.19 2.83
CA GLU A 135 -58.37 -38.25 2.31
C GLU A 135 -59.84 -37.83 2.02
N SER A 136 -60.37 -38.43 0.95
CA SER A 136 -61.71 -38.42 0.27
C SER A 136 -62.06 -37.26 -0.69
N GLY A 137 -62.30 -37.60 -1.97
CA GLY A 137 -62.75 -36.69 -3.05
C GLY A 137 -61.66 -35.83 -3.72
N GLY A 138 -60.42 -35.90 -3.25
CA GLY A 138 -59.37 -34.95 -3.59
C GLY A 138 -58.81 -34.99 -5.02
N PHE A 139 -58.76 -36.16 -5.66
CA PHE A 139 -58.13 -36.29 -6.99
C PHE A 139 -58.89 -35.51 -8.06
N ASP A 140 -60.20 -35.76 -8.20
CA ASP A 140 -61.03 -35.07 -9.21
C ASP A 140 -61.14 -33.57 -8.91
N ALA A 141 -61.10 -33.17 -7.63
CA ALA A 141 -61.04 -31.78 -7.22
C ALA A 141 -59.75 -31.09 -7.69
N VAL A 142 -58.59 -31.74 -7.52
CA VAL A 142 -57.29 -31.22 -8.03
C VAL A 142 -57.30 -31.16 -9.55
N VAL A 143 -57.75 -32.21 -10.24
CA VAL A 143 -57.87 -32.22 -11.72
C VAL A 143 -58.75 -31.08 -12.19
N SER A 144 -59.90 -30.85 -11.54
CA SER A 144 -60.83 -29.77 -11.88
C SER A 144 -60.22 -28.38 -11.62
N ALA A 145 -59.60 -28.17 -10.45
CA ALA A 145 -58.99 -26.90 -10.08
C ALA A 145 -57.88 -26.49 -11.06
N VAL A 146 -56.95 -27.40 -11.35
CA VAL A 146 -55.82 -27.15 -12.26
C VAL A 146 -56.33 -26.88 -13.68
N ARG A 147 -57.29 -27.67 -14.19
CA ARG A 147 -57.81 -27.49 -15.56
C ARG A 147 -58.70 -26.25 -15.71
N LYS A 148 -59.32 -25.75 -14.64
CA LYS A 148 -60.13 -24.52 -14.67
C LYS A 148 -59.26 -23.26 -14.75
N GLN A 149 -58.05 -23.30 -14.18
CA GLN A 149 -57.14 -22.15 -14.10
C GLN A 149 -55.67 -22.54 -14.42
N PRO A 150 -55.38 -23.12 -15.59
CA PRO A 150 -54.05 -23.69 -15.88
C PRO A 150 -52.93 -22.63 -15.81
N GLY A 151 -53.14 -21.43 -16.33
CA GLY A 151 -52.13 -20.37 -16.26
C GLY A 151 -51.85 -19.82 -14.89
N ALA A 152 -52.84 -19.83 -13.99
CA ALA A 152 -52.60 -19.45 -12.61
C ALA A 152 -51.73 -20.49 -11.88
N PHE A 153 -51.96 -21.79 -12.12
CA PHE A 153 -51.12 -22.85 -11.57
C PHE A 153 -49.71 -22.86 -12.17
N VAL A 154 -49.56 -22.66 -13.48
CA VAL A 154 -48.22 -22.58 -14.10
C VAL A 154 -47.39 -21.46 -13.49
N ARG A 155 -47.96 -20.25 -13.39
CA ARG A 155 -47.29 -19.11 -12.75
C ARG A 155 -46.99 -19.40 -11.28
N ALA A 156 -47.97 -19.88 -10.52
CA ALA A 156 -47.82 -20.17 -9.10
C ALA A 156 -46.72 -21.20 -8.82
N VAL A 157 -46.60 -22.23 -9.67
CA VAL A 157 -45.59 -23.29 -9.54
C VAL A 157 -44.20 -22.76 -9.92
N GLN A 158 -44.09 -21.92 -10.95
CA GLN A 158 -42.82 -21.27 -11.30
C GLN A 158 -42.33 -20.33 -10.19
N ASP A 159 -43.23 -19.50 -9.67
CA ASP A 159 -42.92 -18.59 -8.56
C ASP A 159 -42.55 -19.39 -7.29
N LEU A 160 -43.18 -20.55 -7.07
CA LEU A 160 -42.90 -21.43 -5.94
C LEU A 160 -41.55 -22.18 -6.06
N ASP A 161 -41.17 -22.60 -7.27
CA ASP A 161 -39.87 -23.20 -7.56
C ASP A 161 -38.75 -22.16 -7.31
N GLN A 162 -38.90 -20.95 -7.88
CA GLN A 162 -37.96 -19.86 -7.65
C GLN A 162 -37.84 -19.50 -6.17
N ALA A 163 -38.96 -19.41 -5.44
CA ALA A 163 -38.97 -19.17 -4.01
C ALA A 163 -38.23 -20.26 -3.21
N SER A 164 -38.26 -21.51 -3.68
CA SER A 164 -37.54 -22.62 -3.05
C SER A 164 -36.02 -22.50 -3.27
N LEU A 165 -35.59 -22.06 -4.46
CA LEU A 165 -34.17 -21.77 -4.76
C LEU A 165 -33.65 -20.57 -3.97
N ASP A 166 -34.47 -19.52 -3.87
CA ASP A 166 -34.19 -18.35 -3.04
C ASP A 166 -34.07 -18.71 -1.56
N ARG A 167 -34.94 -19.60 -1.09
CA ARG A 167 -34.84 -20.16 0.26
C ARG A 167 -33.53 -20.94 0.45
N ALA A 168 -33.11 -21.74 -0.53
CA ALA A 168 -31.86 -22.48 -0.45
C ALA A 168 -30.64 -21.55 -0.32
N ARG A 169 -30.62 -20.43 -1.05
CA ARG A 169 -29.57 -19.40 -0.91
C ARG A 169 -29.55 -18.78 0.48
N LEU A 170 -30.72 -18.43 1.01
CA LEU A 170 -30.84 -17.89 2.35
C LEU A 170 -30.37 -18.90 3.41
N ASP A 171 -30.76 -20.17 3.29
CA ASP A 171 -30.33 -21.22 4.20
C ASP A 171 -28.80 -21.40 4.15
N ALA A 172 -28.20 -21.46 2.95
CA ALA A 172 -26.75 -21.55 2.80
C ALA A 172 -26.00 -20.38 3.47
N PHE A 173 -26.56 -19.16 3.40
CA PHE A 173 -25.99 -18.00 4.08
C PHE A 173 -26.07 -18.11 5.59
N LEU A 174 -27.26 -18.43 6.12
CA LEU A 174 -27.48 -18.57 7.55
C LEU A 174 -26.63 -19.70 8.14
N ASP A 175 -26.50 -20.83 7.43
CA ASP A 175 -25.67 -21.95 7.84
C ASP A 175 -24.19 -21.56 7.90
N GLY A 176 -23.69 -20.79 6.93
CA GLY A 176 -22.32 -20.23 6.96
C GLY A 176 -22.09 -19.29 8.15
N ILE A 177 -23.01 -18.36 8.40
CA ILE A 177 -22.92 -17.45 9.55
C ILE A 177 -22.94 -18.23 10.87
N HIS A 178 -23.87 -19.18 11.05
CA HIS A 178 -23.92 -20.01 12.26
C HIS A 178 -22.69 -20.92 12.41
N ALA A 179 -22.09 -21.39 11.31
CA ALA A 179 -20.86 -22.17 11.36
C ALA A 179 -19.66 -21.32 11.83
N LEU A 180 -19.55 -20.09 11.33
CA LEU A 180 -18.54 -19.14 11.77
C LEU A 180 -18.73 -18.73 13.23
N GLU A 181 -19.96 -18.45 13.67
CA GLU A 181 -20.27 -18.14 15.06
C GLU A 181 -19.81 -19.24 16.02
N ARG A 182 -20.01 -20.51 15.65
CA ARG A 182 -19.60 -21.67 16.47
C ARG A 182 -18.10 -21.92 16.50
N THR A 183 -17.35 -21.54 15.46
CA THR A 183 -15.96 -21.99 15.27
C THR A 183 -14.94 -20.86 15.30
N ARG A 184 -15.27 -19.69 14.74
CA ARG A 184 -14.38 -18.53 14.50
C ARG A 184 -15.20 -17.22 14.45
N PRO A 185 -15.82 -16.79 15.57
CA PRO A 185 -16.69 -15.61 15.59
C PRO A 185 -15.94 -14.32 15.18
N GLU A 186 -14.64 -14.22 15.44
CA GLU A 186 -13.78 -13.09 15.05
C GLU A 186 -13.66 -12.89 13.53
N ARG A 187 -14.04 -13.90 12.73
CA ARG A 187 -13.97 -13.85 11.26
C ARG A 187 -15.27 -13.41 10.60
N ILE A 188 -16.38 -13.27 11.34
CA ILE A 188 -17.70 -12.96 10.76
C ILE A 188 -17.66 -11.66 9.96
N GLU A 189 -17.08 -10.60 10.50
CA GLU A 189 -16.97 -9.30 9.82
C GLU A 189 -16.19 -9.41 8.49
N ALA A 190 -15.08 -10.15 8.48
CA ALA A 190 -14.23 -10.31 7.31
C ALA A 190 -14.85 -11.20 6.22
N VAL A 191 -15.67 -12.18 6.58
CA VAL A 191 -16.24 -13.18 5.65
C VAL A 191 -17.63 -12.79 5.16
N SER A 192 -18.44 -12.09 5.96
CA SER A 192 -19.83 -11.76 5.62
C SER A 192 -20.00 -11.07 4.25
N PRO A 193 -19.18 -10.07 3.86
CA PRO A 193 -19.29 -9.44 2.53
C PRO A 193 -19.02 -10.42 1.38
N LEU A 194 -18.08 -11.35 1.56
CA LEU A 194 -17.71 -12.37 0.58
C LEU A 194 -18.84 -13.39 0.43
N LEU A 195 -19.34 -13.92 1.54
CA LEU A 195 -20.46 -14.87 1.59
C LEU A 195 -21.72 -14.27 0.93
N SER A 196 -22.02 -13.01 1.25
CA SER A 196 -23.11 -12.25 0.65
C SER A 196 -22.96 -12.05 -0.85
N ARG A 197 -21.74 -11.76 -1.33
CA ARG A 197 -21.47 -11.65 -2.76
C ARG A 197 -21.65 -12.98 -3.47
N SER A 198 -21.12 -14.07 -2.90
CA SER A 198 -21.23 -15.42 -3.45
C SER A 198 -22.66 -15.92 -3.56
N LEU A 199 -23.49 -15.67 -2.56
CA LEU A 199 -24.90 -16.07 -2.54
C LEU A 199 -25.84 -14.98 -3.10
N ALA A 200 -25.29 -13.84 -3.53
CA ALA A 200 -26.01 -12.66 -4.01
C ALA A 200 -27.13 -12.20 -3.04
N ILE A 201 -26.78 -12.09 -1.75
CA ILE A 201 -27.65 -11.63 -0.66
C ILE A 201 -27.21 -10.23 -0.22
N LYS A 202 -28.14 -9.29 -0.18
CA LYS A 202 -27.88 -7.95 0.35
C LYS A 202 -27.89 -7.95 1.88
N LEU A 203 -26.83 -7.43 2.49
CA LEU A 203 -26.74 -7.18 3.93
C LEU A 203 -27.24 -5.79 4.30
N LYS A 204 -27.65 -5.63 5.55
CA LYS A 204 -27.73 -4.32 6.19
C LYS A 204 -26.36 -3.96 6.75
N ALA A 205 -25.79 -2.85 6.26
CA ALA A 205 -24.48 -2.37 6.70
C ALA A 205 -24.43 -2.14 8.23
N GLU A 206 -25.52 -1.63 8.81
CA GLU A 206 -25.65 -1.38 10.25
C GLU A 206 -25.45 -2.63 11.13
N CYS A 207 -25.71 -3.84 10.60
CA CYS A 207 -25.47 -5.08 11.35
C CYS A 207 -23.99 -5.43 11.43
N LEU A 208 -23.14 -4.91 10.54
CA LEU A 208 -21.68 -5.12 10.57
C LEU A 208 -20.98 -4.16 11.53
N ASP A 209 -21.65 -3.08 11.95
CA ASP A 209 -21.12 -2.09 12.89
C ASP A 209 -21.32 -2.51 14.37
N LEU A 210 -22.02 -3.61 14.63
CA LEU A 210 -22.26 -4.14 15.97
C LEU A 210 -21.04 -4.90 16.51
N ALA A 211 -20.95 -5.07 17.83
CA ALA A 211 -19.97 -5.96 18.45
C ALA A 211 -20.20 -7.42 18.00
N ALA A 212 -19.12 -8.21 17.86
CA ALA A 212 -19.14 -9.53 17.23
C ALA A 212 -20.17 -10.52 17.84
N ASP A 213 -20.47 -10.39 19.13
CA ASP A 213 -21.47 -11.16 19.87
C ASP A 213 -22.93 -10.81 19.50
N LEU A 214 -23.17 -9.62 18.97
CA LEU A 214 -24.49 -9.13 18.55
C LEU A 214 -24.68 -9.18 17.02
N GLN A 215 -23.59 -9.21 16.24
CA GLN A 215 -23.63 -9.23 14.78
C GLN A 215 -24.41 -10.43 14.21
N ALA A 216 -24.12 -11.64 14.69
CA ALA A 216 -24.81 -12.86 14.23
C ALA A 216 -26.32 -12.75 14.48
N SER A 217 -26.73 -12.26 15.65
CA SER A 217 -28.14 -12.04 15.96
C SER A 217 -28.79 -10.97 15.07
N CYS A 218 -28.12 -9.85 14.75
CA CYS A 218 -28.66 -8.82 13.85
C CYS A 218 -28.82 -9.31 12.40
N LEU A 219 -27.79 -10.01 11.89
CA LEU A 219 -27.76 -10.57 10.54
C LEU A 219 -28.81 -11.68 10.37
N THR A 220 -29.12 -12.43 11.43
CA THR A 220 -30.07 -13.56 11.41
C THR A 220 -31.49 -13.18 11.85
N GLN A 221 -31.68 -12.13 12.66
CA GLN A 221 -33.01 -11.62 13.08
C GLN A 221 -33.64 -10.71 12.03
N SER A 222 -32.84 -10.03 11.20
CA SER A 222 -33.31 -9.18 10.10
C SER A 222 -33.79 -9.96 8.86
N ARG A 223 -34.36 -11.16 9.04
CA ARG A 223 -34.86 -12.07 7.98
C ARG A 223 -35.80 -11.35 7.00
N ASP A 224 -36.52 -10.37 7.53
CA ASP A 224 -37.55 -9.60 6.83
C ASP A 224 -37.00 -8.53 5.86
N SER A 225 -35.67 -8.36 5.81
CA SER A 225 -35.01 -7.28 5.06
C SER A 225 -33.88 -7.72 4.14
N LEU A 226 -33.67 -9.03 3.97
CA LEU A 226 -32.65 -9.57 3.07
C LEU A 226 -33.12 -9.45 1.61
N VAL A 227 -32.41 -8.65 0.82
CA VAL A 227 -32.74 -8.45 -0.60
C VAL A 227 -31.96 -9.45 -1.43
N LEU A 228 -32.67 -10.37 -2.08
CA LEU A 228 -32.11 -11.27 -3.08
C LEU A 228 -32.00 -10.52 -4.41
N ALA A 229 -30.80 -10.46 -4.97
CA ALA A 229 -30.58 -9.95 -6.32
C ALA A 229 -30.38 -11.13 -7.27
N ASP A 230 -31.14 -11.15 -8.36
CA ASP A 230 -30.95 -12.10 -9.47
C ASP A 230 -30.26 -11.38 -10.64
N GLY A 231 -28.97 -11.68 -10.83
CA GLY A 231 -28.18 -11.18 -11.96
C GLY A 231 -28.43 -11.90 -13.29
N GLN A 232 -29.47 -12.73 -13.39
CA GLN A 232 -29.76 -13.56 -14.57
C GLN A 232 -30.87 -12.98 -15.47
N SER A 233 -31.59 -11.93 -15.05
CA SER A 233 -32.73 -11.38 -15.82
C SER A 233 -32.40 -10.19 -16.75
N SER A 234 -31.12 -9.83 -16.94
CA SER A 234 -30.70 -8.62 -17.69
C SER A 234 -30.13 -8.88 -19.10
N THR A 235 -30.53 -9.94 -19.79
CA THR A 235 -29.89 -10.35 -21.07
C THR A 235 -30.22 -9.47 -22.29
N LEU A 236 -30.95 -8.36 -22.16
CA LEU A 236 -31.24 -7.43 -23.27
C LEU A 236 -30.60 -6.03 -23.11
N ALA A 237 -30.13 -5.68 -21.91
CA ALA A 237 -29.47 -4.39 -21.65
C ALA A 237 -27.93 -4.48 -21.76
N ASP A 238 -27.35 -5.65 -21.52
CA ASP A 238 -25.89 -5.88 -21.49
C ASP A 238 -25.21 -5.73 -22.87
N THR A 239 -25.96 -5.69 -23.97
CA THR A 239 -25.42 -5.50 -25.33
C THR A 239 -25.18 -4.05 -25.73
N LEU A 240 -25.61 -3.06 -24.95
CA LEU A 240 -25.56 -1.63 -25.35
C LEU A 240 -24.62 -0.76 -24.51
N VAL A 241 -24.11 -1.23 -23.36
CA VAL A 241 -23.24 -0.41 -22.51
C VAL A 241 -22.07 -1.25 -21.99
N GLY A 242 -20.89 -1.07 -22.60
CA GLY A 242 -19.65 -1.71 -22.17
C GLY A 242 -19.09 -1.08 -20.89
N ALA A 243 -19.63 -1.46 -19.72
CA ALA A 243 -18.98 -1.38 -18.40
C ALA A 243 -19.85 -2.14 -17.35
N PRO A 244 -19.24 -2.77 -16.32
CA PRO A 244 -19.82 -3.90 -15.61
C PRO A 244 -20.86 -3.50 -14.56
N THR A 245 -21.80 -4.43 -14.30
CA THR A 245 -22.71 -4.71 -13.14
C THR A 245 -23.05 -3.65 -12.07
N ASP A 246 -22.21 -2.65 -11.82
CA ASP A 246 -22.37 -1.61 -10.81
C ASP A 246 -23.51 -0.63 -11.14
N LEU A 247 -23.75 -0.34 -12.42
CA LEU A 247 -24.80 0.61 -12.82
C LEU A 247 -26.22 0.04 -12.66
N ALA A 248 -26.41 -1.27 -12.86
CA ALA A 248 -27.68 -1.94 -12.61
C ALA A 248 -27.99 -2.07 -11.10
N LEU A 249 -26.95 -2.21 -10.28
CA LEU A 249 -27.03 -2.16 -8.82
C LEU A 249 -27.35 -0.74 -8.32
N GLN A 250 -26.78 0.30 -8.93
CA GLN A 250 -27.03 1.70 -8.56
C GLN A 250 -28.43 2.20 -8.98
N LEU A 251 -28.99 1.73 -10.09
CA LEU A 251 -30.36 2.07 -10.49
C LEU A 251 -31.44 1.48 -9.56
N SER A 252 -31.12 0.41 -8.83
CA SER A 252 -31.98 -0.13 -7.78
C SER A 252 -31.95 0.66 -6.46
N ALA A 253 -31.06 1.65 -6.36
CA ALA A 253 -30.80 2.43 -5.14
C ALA A 253 -31.44 3.83 -5.15
N THR A 254 -32.18 4.22 -6.19
CA THR A 254 -32.85 5.54 -6.23
C THR A 254 -34.26 5.49 -5.62
N PRO A 255 -34.67 6.52 -4.86
CA PRO A 255 -36.01 6.59 -4.27
C PRO A 255 -37.12 6.60 -5.33
N GLU A 256 -36.88 7.16 -6.52
CA GLU A 256 -37.89 7.20 -7.59
C GLU A 256 -38.03 5.87 -8.37
N GLY A 257 -37.07 4.95 -8.27
CA GLY A 257 -37.13 3.60 -8.85
C GLY A 257 -37.53 2.50 -7.84
N GLY A 258 -37.46 2.79 -6.54
CA GLY A 258 -37.74 1.87 -5.45
C GLY A 258 -39.16 1.99 -4.90
N LEU A 259 -40.08 1.18 -5.42
CA LEU A 259 -41.35 0.93 -4.71
C LEU A 259 -41.06 0.17 -3.41
N GLY A 260 -40.86 0.92 -2.31
CA GLY A 260 -41.08 0.51 -0.92
C GLY A 260 -40.22 -0.64 -0.39
N TYR A 261 -39.37 -0.30 0.58
CA TYR A 261 -38.64 -1.17 1.53
C TYR A 261 -39.36 -2.48 1.93
N TYR A 262 -39.23 -3.52 1.11
CA TYR A 262 -39.49 -4.90 1.49
C TYR A 262 -38.44 -5.83 0.88
N SER A 263 -37.99 -6.80 1.66
CA SER A 263 -37.21 -7.94 1.16
C SER A 263 -37.95 -8.60 -0.02
N PRO A 264 -37.34 -8.78 -1.20
CA PRO A 264 -37.86 -9.60 -2.29
C PRO A 264 -38.38 -10.97 -1.82
N TYR A 265 -37.74 -11.58 -0.81
CA TYR A 265 -38.21 -12.84 -0.24
C TYR A 265 -39.56 -12.68 0.49
N ILE A 266 -39.76 -11.63 1.31
CA ILE A 266 -41.09 -11.33 1.88
C ILE A 266 -42.12 -11.04 0.79
N GLY A 267 -41.73 -10.26 -0.23
CA GLY A 267 -42.60 -10.00 -1.39
C GLY A 267 -43.09 -11.28 -2.04
N VAL A 268 -42.18 -12.22 -2.30
CA VAL A 268 -42.46 -13.55 -2.85
C VAL A 268 -43.37 -14.36 -1.91
N VAL A 269 -43.14 -14.36 -0.59
CA VAL A 269 -44.02 -15.04 0.36
C VAL A 269 -45.44 -14.44 0.36
N ARG A 270 -45.56 -13.11 0.32
CA ARG A 270 -46.87 -12.42 0.25
C ARG A 270 -47.60 -12.76 -1.04
N ASP A 271 -46.90 -12.72 -2.17
CA ASP A 271 -47.48 -13.00 -3.48
C ASP A 271 -47.89 -14.46 -3.61
N LEU A 272 -47.09 -15.41 -3.14
CA LEU A 272 -47.46 -16.82 -3.10
C LEU A 272 -48.69 -17.06 -2.22
N ALA A 273 -48.74 -16.48 -1.01
CA ALA A 273 -49.91 -16.60 -0.14
C ALA A 273 -51.18 -16.04 -0.79
N LYS A 274 -51.06 -14.91 -1.52
CA LYS A 274 -52.17 -14.29 -2.26
C LYS A 274 -52.62 -15.14 -3.47
N ILE A 275 -51.67 -15.63 -4.27
CA ILE A 275 -51.94 -16.45 -5.45
C ILE A 275 -52.61 -17.77 -5.03
N PHE A 276 -52.05 -18.48 -4.06
CA PHE A 276 -52.61 -19.75 -3.58
C PHE A 276 -53.90 -19.56 -2.77
N GLY A 277 -54.05 -18.42 -2.09
CA GLY A 277 -55.30 -18.00 -1.46
C GLY A 277 -56.46 -17.88 -2.46
N ALA A 278 -56.18 -17.51 -3.73
CA ALA A 278 -57.19 -17.42 -4.78
C ALA A 278 -57.70 -18.79 -5.28
N PHE A 279 -57.00 -19.89 -4.98
CA PHE A 279 -57.43 -21.25 -5.36
C PHE A 279 -58.39 -21.90 -4.36
N GLN A 280 -58.83 -21.17 -3.34
CA GLN A 280 -59.71 -21.69 -2.30
C GLN A 280 -61.11 -22.03 -2.81
N THR A 281 -61.64 -23.15 -2.32
CA THR A 281 -63.00 -23.62 -2.52
C THR A 281 -63.61 -23.94 -1.15
N THR A 282 -64.90 -24.27 -1.09
CA THR A 282 -65.56 -24.71 0.15
C THR A 282 -64.98 -26.03 0.69
N GLN A 283 -64.35 -26.83 -0.17
CA GLN A 283 -63.82 -28.15 0.19
C GLN A 283 -62.30 -28.15 0.40
N PHE A 284 -61.57 -27.34 -0.36
CA PHE A 284 -60.11 -27.34 -0.38
C PHE A 284 -59.53 -25.94 -0.38
N ARG A 285 -58.44 -25.76 0.36
CA ARG A 285 -57.53 -24.61 0.33
C ARG A 285 -56.16 -25.10 -0.10
N TYR A 286 -55.60 -24.52 -1.15
CA TYR A 286 -54.24 -24.83 -1.58
C TYR A 286 -53.26 -23.99 -0.76
N ILE A 287 -52.26 -24.64 -0.16
CA ILE A 287 -51.18 -23.98 0.58
C ILE A 287 -49.85 -24.27 -0.13
N PRO A 288 -49.03 -23.25 -0.39
CA PRO A 288 -47.71 -23.45 -0.97
C PRO A 288 -46.81 -24.20 0.02
N ALA A 289 -45.90 -25.01 -0.51
CA ALA A 289 -44.85 -25.66 0.25
C ALA A 289 -43.50 -25.45 -0.45
N LEU A 290 -42.58 -24.74 0.21
CA LEU A 290 -41.21 -24.59 -0.29
C LEU A 290 -40.47 -25.92 -0.13
N ALA A 291 -39.74 -26.33 -1.14
CA ALA A 291 -39.02 -27.60 -1.15
C ALA A 291 -37.53 -27.37 -0.91
N ARG A 292 -37.00 -27.88 0.21
CA ARG A 292 -35.56 -27.91 0.46
C ARG A 292 -35.00 -29.24 0.03
N ALA A 293 -34.19 -29.21 -1.03
CA ALA A 293 -33.59 -30.41 -1.57
C ALA A 293 -32.33 -30.80 -0.79
N HIS A 294 -32.28 -32.06 -0.35
CA HIS A 294 -31.10 -32.68 0.23
C HIS A 294 -31.03 -34.13 -0.24
N ASP A 295 -30.01 -34.44 -1.03
CA ASP A 295 -29.87 -35.72 -1.71
C ASP A 295 -31.17 -36.11 -2.44
N ASP A 296 -31.74 -37.28 -2.17
CA ASP A 296 -32.97 -37.76 -2.80
C ASP A 296 -34.25 -37.24 -2.11
N ARG A 297 -34.14 -36.33 -1.14
CA ARG A 297 -35.28 -35.82 -0.35
C ARG A 297 -35.58 -34.35 -0.64
N LEU A 298 -36.87 -34.04 -0.64
CA LEU A 298 -37.43 -32.68 -0.57
C LEU A 298 -38.12 -32.51 0.79
N ALA A 299 -37.49 -31.79 1.71
CA ALA A 299 -38.10 -31.40 2.98
C ALA A 299 -39.01 -30.18 2.76
N LEU A 300 -40.30 -30.32 3.06
CA LEU A 300 -41.27 -29.25 2.82
C LEU A 300 -41.32 -28.27 3.98
N LEU A 301 -41.31 -26.97 3.67
CA LEU A 301 -41.60 -25.89 4.60
C LEU A 301 -42.94 -25.25 4.24
N LEU A 302 -43.78 -25.02 5.24
CA LEU A 302 -45.14 -24.53 5.08
C LEU A 302 -45.29 -23.13 5.71
N ASN A 303 -46.13 -22.29 5.11
CA ASN A 303 -46.49 -20.98 5.64
C ASN A 303 -47.80 -20.99 6.44
N ALA A 304 -48.49 -22.14 6.51
CA ALA A 304 -49.73 -22.30 7.24
C ALA A 304 -49.89 -23.73 7.75
N ALA A 305 -50.42 -23.89 8.96
CA ALA A 305 -50.74 -25.19 9.51
C ALA A 305 -51.80 -25.91 8.63
N PRO A 306 -51.57 -27.17 8.24
CA PRO A 306 -52.54 -27.93 7.45
C PRO A 306 -53.85 -28.16 8.22
N SER A 307 -54.99 -27.83 7.60
CA SER A 307 -56.32 -28.18 8.10
C SER A 307 -56.81 -29.48 7.47
N PHE A 308 -57.38 -30.37 8.29
CA PHE A 308 -58.10 -31.58 7.85
C PHE A 308 -59.63 -31.39 7.83
N ALA A 309 -60.11 -30.25 8.35
CA ALA A 309 -61.50 -29.81 8.27
C ALA A 309 -61.71 -28.95 7.03
N SER A 310 -62.94 -28.95 6.48
CA SER A 310 -63.28 -28.14 5.30
C SER A 310 -63.18 -26.63 5.60
N PRO A 311 -62.45 -25.84 4.77
CA PRO A 311 -61.70 -26.28 3.59
C PRO A 311 -60.38 -27.00 3.96
N LYS A 312 -60.24 -28.25 3.50
CA LYS A 312 -59.06 -29.11 3.73
C LYS A 312 -57.83 -28.51 3.05
N SER A 313 -56.67 -28.58 3.70
CA SER A 313 -55.44 -28.01 3.14
C SER A 313 -54.74 -28.97 2.19
N VAL A 314 -54.59 -28.56 0.94
CA VAL A 314 -53.82 -29.26 -0.10
C VAL A 314 -52.45 -28.60 -0.18
N MET A 315 -51.39 -29.32 0.16
CA MET A 315 -50.04 -28.80 -0.01
C MET A 315 -49.66 -28.87 -1.48
N VAL A 316 -49.10 -27.80 -2.02
CA VAL A 316 -48.61 -27.71 -3.40
C VAL A 316 -47.10 -27.61 -3.38
N VAL A 317 -46.43 -28.51 -4.09
CA VAL A 317 -44.97 -28.57 -4.21
C VAL A 317 -44.62 -28.42 -5.68
N ALA A 318 -43.74 -27.47 -5.99
CA ALA A 318 -43.15 -27.34 -7.32
C ALA A 318 -42.01 -28.36 -7.47
N MET A 319 -41.98 -29.05 -8.62
CA MET A 319 -40.79 -29.79 -9.05
C MET A 319 -39.97 -28.90 -9.99
N PRO A 320 -38.69 -29.21 -10.22
CA PRO A 320 -37.85 -28.44 -11.13
C PRO A 320 -38.51 -28.24 -12.48
N VAL A 321 -38.38 -27.03 -13.04
CA VAL A 321 -38.97 -26.68 -14.32
C VAL A 321 -38.59 -27.68 -15.43
N ILE A 322 -39.52 -27.95 -16.34
CA ILE A 322 -39.24 -28.80 -17.50
C ILE A 322 -38.68 -27.93 -18.62
N GLU A 323 -37.45 -28.21 -19.01
CA GLU A 323 -36.73 -27.46 -20.02
C GLU A 323 -37.32 -27.68 -21.42
N THR A 324 -37.57 -26.57 -22.12
CA THR A 324 -37.99 -26.56 -23.52
C THR A 324 -36.90 -25.87 -24.34
N GLY A 325 -35.96 -26.64 -24.89
CA GLY A 325 -34.88 -26.11 -25.74
C GLY A 325 -33.51 -26.66 -25.37
N ALA A 326 -32.47 -25.89 -25.70
CA ALA A 326 -31.09 -26.25 -25.38
C ALA A 326 -30.83 -26.15 -23.87
N PRO A 327 -30.08 -27.10 -23.27
CA PRO A 327 -29.73 -27.06 -21.86
C PRO A 327 -29.10 -25.73 -21.43
N GLN A 328 -29.70 -25.08 -20.44
CA GLN A 328 -29.16 -23.85 -19.86
C GLN A 328 -28.27 -24.18 -18.65
N THR A 329 -26.98 -23.87 -18.78
CA THR A 329 -25.98 -24.00 -17.71
C THR A 329 -25.71 -22.65 -17.06
N PRO A 330 -25.31 -22.60 -15.78
CA PRO A 330 -25.00 -21.35 -15.12
C PRO A 330 -23.80 -20.66 -15.79
N THR A 331 -23.85 -19.33 -15.88
CA THR A 331 -22.74 -18.51 -16.37
C THR A 331 -21.82 -18.14 -15.23
N MET A 332 -20.67 -18.82 -15.15
CA MET A 332 -19.63 -18.54 -14.15
C MET A 332 -18.59 -17.58 -14.72
N ARG A 333 -18.16 -16.60 -13.92
CA ARG A 333 -17.12 -15.63 -14.28
C ARG A 333 -16.01 -15.63 -13.25
N ARG A 334 -14.79 -15.29 -13.65
CA ARG A 334 -13.72 -14.96 -12.69
C ARG A 334 -14.11 -13.69 -11.95
N ALA A 335 -13.87 -13.62 -10.64
CA ALA A 335 -14.03 -12.38 -9.88
C ALA A 335 -13.11 -11.26 -10.42
N GLU A 336 -11.88 -11.63 -10.82
CA GLU A 336 -10.89 -10.72 -11.37
C GLU A 336 -10.38 -11.29 -12.71
N SER A 337 -10.61 -10.57 -13.82
CA SER A 337 -10.44 -11.10 -15.17
C SER A 337 -8.98 -11.40 -15.56
N ASP A 338 -7.98 -10.75 -14.96
CA ASP A 338 -6.59 -10.80 -15.46
C ASP A 338 -5.56 -11.25 -14.42
N ARG A 339 -5.99 -11.53 -13.19
CA ARG A 339 -5.10 -11.93 -12.11
C ARG A 339 -4.61 -13.36 -12.29
N LEU A 340 -3.29 -13.53 -12.26
CA LEU A 340 -2.66 -14.84 -12.15
C LEU A 340 -2.87 -15.39 -10.73
N VAL A 341 -3.14 -16.68 -10.61
CA VAL A 341 -3.32 -17.35 -9.31
C VAL A 341 -2.12 -18.25 -9.04
N CYS A 342 -1.56 -18.23 -7.83
CA CYS A 342 -0.42 -19.09 -7.53
C CYS A 342 -0.82 -20.57 -7.45
N ALA A 343 -0.21 -21.40 -8.29
CA ALA A 343 -0.41 -22.84 -8.35
C ALA A 343 -0.03 -23.57 -7.04
N ALA A 344 1.03 -23.11 -6.38
CA ALA A 344 1.59 -23.75 -5.19
C ALA A 344 0.97 -23.28 -3.87
N LYS A 345 -0.03 -22.39 -3.91
CA LYS A 345 -0.68 -21.88 -2.71
C LYS A 345 -1.50 -23.01 -2.06
N PRO A 346 -1.27 -23.33 -0.77
CA PRO A 346 -2.13 -24.25 -0.04
C PRO A 346 -3.58 -23.76 -0.02
N ASP A 347 -4.53 -24.70 -0.05
CA ASP A 347 -5.97 -24.40 -0.09
C ASP A 347 -6.32 -23.43 -1.24
N LEU A 348 -5.73 -23.60 -2.42
CA LEU A 348 -5.91 -22.72 -3.58
C LEU A 348 -7.39 -22.39 -3.83
N VAL A 349 -7.73 -21.09 -3.84
CA VAL A 349 -9.07 -20.60 -4.20
C VAL A 349 -9.04 -20.11 -5.64
N LEU A 350 -9.98 -20.61 -6.44
CA LEU A 350 -10.32 -20.14 -7.77
C LEU A 350 -11.55 -19.23 -7.64
N PRO A 351 -11.38 -17.90 -7.60
CA PRO A 351 -12.48 -17.00 -7.30
C PRO A 351 -13.49 -16.96 -8.45
N VAL A 352 -14.75 -17.29 -8.14
CA VAL A 352 -15.84 -17.43 -9.13
C VAL A 352 -17.08 -16.67 -8.68
N GLU A 353 -17.69 -15.93 -9.60
CA GLU A 353 -18.87 -15.11 -9.39
C GLU A 353 -19.92 -15.32 -10.49
N GLY A 354 -21.12 -14.78 -10.28
CA GLY A 354 -22.22 -14.76 -11.27
C GLY A 354 -23.18 -15.95 -11.22
N ALA A 355 -22.94 -16.94 -10.35
CA ALA A 355 -23.76 -18.14 -10.26
C ALA A 355 -24.03 -18.58 -8.80
N PRO A 356 -24.92 -17.89 -8.06
CA PRO A 356 -25.13 -18.14 -6.63
C PRO A 356 -25.66 -19.55 -6.30
N LEU A 357 -26.38 -20.17 -7.25
CA LEU A 357 -26.92 -21.52 -7.06
C LEU A 357 -25.85 -22.61 -6.98
N ILE A 358 -24.63 -22.39 -7.48
CA ILE A 358 -23.52 -23.35 -7.31
C ILE A 358 -23.10 -23.48 -5.84
N TYR A 359 -23.34 -22.43 -5.04
CA TYR A 359 -23.02 -22.37 -3.63
C TYR A 359 -24.21 -22.81 -2.76
N ALA A 360 -25.44 -22.57 -3.22
CA ALA A 360 -26.66 -22.84 -2.47
C ALA A 360 -27.26 -24.24 -2.69
N THR A 361 -26.85 -24.95 -3.74
CA THR A 361 -27.44 -26.22 -4.16
C THR A 361 -26.35 -27.22 -4.54
N LYS A 362 -26.73 -28.49 -4.77
CA LYS A 362 -25.83 -29.51 -5.35
C LYS A 362 -26.01 -29.66 -6.86
N PHE A 363 -26.63 -28.68 -7.54
CA PHE A 363 -26.83 -28.76 -9.00
C PHE A 363 -25.50 -28.84 -9.76
N ALA A 364 -24.49 -28.08 -9.31
CA ALA A 364 -23.12 -28.25 -9.76
C ALA A 364 -22.47 -29.41 -8.98
N HIS A 365 -22.02 -30.44 -9.69
CA HIS A 365 -21.34 -31.59 -9.09
C HIS A 365 -20.25 -32.15 -10.01
N ASP A 366 -19.42 -33.05 -9.46
CA ASP A 366 -18.23 -33.61 -10.13
C ASP A 366 -17.33 -32.51 -10.71
N MET A 367 -17.10 -31.46 -9.91
CA MET A 367 -16.34 -30.28 -10.31
C MET A 367 -14.85 -30.56 -10.22
N SER A 368 -14.12 -30.26 -11.30
CA SER A 368 -12.66 -30.38 -11.37
C SER A 368 -12.01 -29.23 -12.12
N LEU A 369 -10.76 -28.97 -11.78
CA LEU A 369 -9.87 -28.06 -12.48
C LEU A 369 -9.03 -28.87 -13.48
N ARG A 370 -9.30 -28.68 -14.77
CA ARG A 370 -8.48 -29.23 -15.86
C ARG A 370 -7.23 -28.41 -16.02
N VAL A 371 -6.06 -28.99 -15.82
CA VAL A 371 -4.76 -28.31 -16.03
C VAL A 371 -4.04 -28.95 -17.20
N THR A 372 -3.69 -28.13 -18.20
CA THR A 372 -2.98 -28.61 -19.39
C THR A 372 -1.48 -28.50 -19.19
N THR A 373 -0.77 -29.62 -19.20
CA THR A 373 0.69 -29.65 -19.10
C THR A 373 1.35 -29.15 -20.39
N PRO A 374 2.62 -28.69 -20.36
CA PRO A 374 3.35 -28.27 -21.55
C PRO A 374 3.49 -29.36 -22.63
N GLN A 375 3.39 -30.63 -22.24
CA GLN A 375 3.48 -31.80 -23.12
C GLN A 375 2.13 -32.18 -23.75
N GLY A 376 1.07 -31.43 -23.47
CA GLY A 376 -0.31 -31.71 -23.94
C GLY A 376 -1.07 -32.72 -23.09
N GLY A 377 -0.46 -33.27 -22.03
CA GLY A 377 -1.17 -34.09 -21.04
C GLY A 377 -2.13 -33.26 -20.19
N VAL A 378 -3.21 -33.87 -19.73
CA VAL A 378 -4.25 -33.21 -18.93
C VAL A 378 -4.26 -33.81 -17.52
N VAL A 379 -4.24 -32.93 -16.52
CA VAL A 379 -4.42 -33.30 -15.11
C VAL A 379 -5.77 -32.77 -14.63
N GLU A 380 -6.53 -33.62 -13.96
CA GLU A 380 -7.84 -33.30 -13.40
C GLU A 380 -7.75 -33.24 -11.88
N LEU A 381 -8.02 -32.07 -11.31
CA LEU A 381 -7.91 -31.84 -9.86
C LEU A 381 -9.31 -31.58 -9.29
N PRO A 382 -9.82 -32.39 -8.35
CA PRO A 382 -11.15 -32.17 -7.77
C PRO A 382 -11.19 -30.84 -7.02
N VAL A 383 -12.30 -30.12 -7.16
CA VAL A 383 -12.54 -28.86 -6.45
C VAL A 383 -13.93 -28.83 -5.82
N GLN A 384 -14.09 -28.05 -4.77
CA GLN A 384 -15.37 -27.86 -4.10
C GLN A 384 -15.75 -26.38 -4.08
N ALA A 385 -17.02 -26.07 -4.30
CA ALA A 385 -17.50 -24.71 -4.14
C ALA A 385 -17.51 -24.33 -2.65
N ASP A 386 -16.93 -23.18 -2.32
CA ASP A 386 -16.88 -22.64 -0.97
C ASP A 386 -17.37 -21.19 -1.00
N ALA A 387 -18.57 -20.98 -0.44
CA ALA A 387 -19.21 -19.68 -0.42
C ALA A 387 -18.50 -18.69 0.52
N GLU A 388 -17.90 -19.18 1.61
CA GLU A 388 -17.17 -18.36 2.58
C GLU A 388 -15.85 -17.84 1.99
N ARG A 389 -15.26 -18.59 1.06
CA ARG A 389 -14.02 -18.23 0.36
C ARG A 389 -14.26 -17.63 -1.03
N GLY A 390 -15.51 -17.62 -1.48
CA GLY A 390 -15.97 -17.01 -2.71
C GLY A 390 -15.41 -17.61 -4.00
N GLY A 391 -15.30 -18.92 -4.03
CA GLY A 391 -14.77 -19.62 -5.20
C GLY A 391 -14.76 -21.13 -5.07
N TYR A 392 -14.02 -21.78 -5.96
CA TYR A 392 -13.74 -23.21 -5.88
C TYR A 392 -12.41 -23.42 -5.18
N VAL A 393 -12.39 -24.31 -4.19
CA VAL A 393 -11.20 -24.65 -3.42
C VAL A 393 -10.62 -25.97 -3.94
N LEU A 394 -9.32 -25.97 -4.22
CA LEU A 394 -8.55 -27.20 -4.38
C LEU A 394 -8.29 -27.79 -2.98
N ASP A 395 -8.12 -29.11 -2.89
CA ASP A 395 -7.80 -29.78 -1.63
C ASP A 395 -6.52 -29.22 -0.96
N GLN A 396 -6.34 -29.53 0.33
CA GLN A 396 -5.25 -28.95 1.15
C GLN A 396 -3.84 -29.36 0.69
N VAL A 397 -3.72 -30.33 -0.21
CA VAL A 397 -2.45 -30.78 -0.78
C VAL A 397 -2.26 -29.98 -2.07
N GLY A 398 -1.82 -28.73 -1.93
CA GLY A 398 -1.65 -27.80 -3.05
C GLY A 398 -1.06 -28.45 -4.31
N MET A 399 -1.48 -27.96 -5.49
CA MET A 399 -1.19 -28.59 -6.77
C MET A 399 0.31 -28.91 -6.93
N GLN A 400 0.63 -30.14 -7.33
CA GLN A 400 2.00 -30.49 -7.71
C GLN A 400 2.40 -29.68 -8.94
N THR A 401 3.34 -28.75 -8.76
CA THR A 401 3.76 -27.84 -9.83
C THR A 401 4.93 -28.37 -10.66
N ALA A 402 5.46 -29.54 -10.32
CA ALA A 402 6.56 -30.16 -11.04
C ALA A 402 6.13 -30.50 -12.48
N GLY A 403 6.92 -30.04 -13.47
CA GLY A 403 6.64 -30.28 -14.89
C GLY A 403 5.66 -29.31 -15.55
N LEU A 404 5.12 -28.33 -14.81
CA LEU A 404 4.29 -27.26 -15.37
C LEU A 404 5.13 -26.10 -15.91
N SER A 405 4.57 -25.34 -16.86
CA SER A 405 5.18 -24.09 -17.34
C SER A 405 5.05 -22.96 -16.32
N SER A 406 5.84 -21.89 -16.47
CA SER A 406 5.82 -20.71 -15.58
C SER A 406 4.42 -20.12 -15.40
N VAL A 407 3.63 -20.13 -16.46
CA VAL A 407 2.19 -19.89 -16.45
C VAL A 407 1.51 -21.04 -17.19
N THR A 408 0.45 -21.59 -16.60
CA THR A 408 -0.30 -22.72 -17.15
C THR A 408 -1.80 -22.38 -17.18
N ASP A 409 -2.47 -22.68 -18.29
CA ASP A 409 -3.92 -22.54 -18.40
C ASP A 409 -4.64 -23.68 -17.68
N ALA A 410 -5.67 -23.31 -16.93
CA ALA A 410 -6.53 -24.24 -16.24
C ALA A 410 -8.01 -23.92 -16.50
N THR A 411 -8.87 -24.92 -16.68
CA THR A 411 -10.30 -24.71 -16.94
C THR A 411 -11.12 -25.43 -15.89
N LEU A 412 -11.92 -24.67 -15.14
CA LEU A 412 -12.92 -25.25 -14.24
C LEU A 412 -14.01 -25.91 -15.09
N HIS A 413 -14.44 -27.12 -14.75
CA HIS A 413 -15.56 -27.78 -15.42
C HIS A 413 -16.21 -28.79 -14.49
N GLY A 414 -17.37 -29.30 -14.89
CA GLY A 414 -18.09 -30.34 -14.17
C GLY A 414 -19.45 -30.58 -14.79
N ARG A 415 -20.45 -30.86 -13.95
CA ARG A 415 -21.82 -31.14 -14.39
C ARG A 415 -22.82 -30.22 -13.71
N TRP A 416 -23.78 -29.72 -14.50
CA TRP A 416 -24.98 -29.04 -14.03
C TRP A 416 -26.16 -29.99 -14.19
N GLY A 417 -26.44 -30.76 -13.14
CA GLY A 417 -27.24 -31.97 -13.20
C GLY A 417 -26.78 -32.92 -14.30
N PHE A 418 -27.66 -33.20 -15.27
CA PHE A 418 -27.33 -34.13 -16.35
C PHE A 418 -26.43 -33.52 -17.44
N THR A 419 -26.17 -32.22 -17.45
CA THR A 419 -25.48 -31.53 -18.54
C THR A 419 -24.02 -31.23 -18.17
N PRO A 420 -23.01 -31.68 -18.94
CA PRO A 420 -21.63 -31.23 -18.72
C PRO A 420 -21.49 -29.74 -19.07
N PHE A 421 -20.67 -29.01 -18.31
CA PHE A 421 -20.44 -27.60 -18.57
C PHE A 421 -19.03 -27.17 -18.21
N ASP A 422 -18.52 -26.18 -18.96
CA ASP A 422 -17.25 -25.52 -18.68
C ASP A 422 -17.50 -24.19 -17.95
N GLY A 423 -16.65 -23.95 -16.97
CA GLY A 423 -16.55 -22.72 -16.21
C GLY A 423 -15.48 -21.76 -16.75
N PRO A 424 -15.12 -20.74 -15.95
CA PRO A 424 -14.04 -19.83 -16.30
C PRO A 424 -12.70 -20.55 -16.42
N ARG A 425 -11.87 -20.04 -17.33
CA ARG A 425 -10.45 -20.40 -17.42
C ARG A 425 -9.65 -19.57 -16.44
N PHE A 426 -8.61 -20.14 -15.84
CA PHE A 426 -7.67 -19.49 -14.94
C PHE A 426 -6.26 -19.63 -15.51
N ARG A 427 -5.40 -18.64 -15.21
CA ARG A 427 -3.98 -18.72 -15.50
C ARG A 427 -3.24 -18.93 -14.18
N LEU A 428 -2.66 -20.11 -14.02
CA LEU A 428 -1.93 -20.50 -12.82
C LEU A 428 -0.46 -20.16 -12.98
N GLN A 429 0.09 -19.37 -12.06
CA GLN A 429 1.51 -19.06 -12.01
C GLN A 429 2.23 -20.06 -11.12
N VAL A 430 3.30 -20.65 -11.64
CA VAL A 430 4.17 -21.57 -10.89
C VAL A 430 5.27 -20.76 -10.21
N PRO A 431 5.50 -20.92 -8.89
CA PRO A 431 6.51 -20.14 -8.17
C PRO A 431 7.93 -20.42 -8.69
N ARG A 432 8.81 -19.44 -8.57
CA ARG A 432 10.22 -19.56 -8.98
C ARG A 432 11.13 -18.87 -7.97
N ALA A 433 12.17 -19.57 -7.55
CA ALA A 433 13.22 -19.00 -6.70
C ALA A 433 14.08 -17.98 -7.47
N GLY A 434 14.49 -16.90 -6.80
CA GLY A 434 15.38 -15.89 -7.33
C GLY A 434 14.69 -14.83 -8.20
N GLY A 435 15.47 -13.81 -8.56
CA GLY A 435 15.10 -12.81 -9.57
C GLY A 435 14.37 -11.58 -9.04
N TRP A 436 14.14 -11.49 -7.73
CA TRP A 436 13.56 -10.30 -7.12
C TRP A 436 14.58 -9.18 -6.95
N THR A 437 14.23 -7.98 -7.40
CA THR A 437 15.05 -6.77 -7.29
C THR A 437 14.21 -5.56 -6.93
N MET A 438 14.82 -4.56 -6.29
CA MET A 438 14.18 -3.27 -6.06
C MET A 438 14.21 -2.43 -7.34
N VAL A 439 13.06 -1.86 -7.70
CA VAL A 439 12.85 -1.03 -8.88
C VAL A 439 12.16 0.27 -8.50
N ASP A 440 12.20 1.26 -9.39
CA ASP A 440 11.57 2.58 -9.24
C ASP A 440 12.04 3.43 -8.03
N THR A 441 12.85 2.87 -7.13
CA THR A 441 13.45 3.55 -5.98
C THR A 441 14.97 3.51 -6.07
N ASP A 442 15.61 4.67 -6.11
CA ASP A 442 17.06 4.78 -6.01
C ASP A 442 17.51 4.35 -4.60
N PRO A 443 18.39 3.36 -4.45
CA PRO A 443 18.91 2.94 -3.15
C PRO A 443 19.51 4.09 -2.33
N GLU A 444 20.01 5.16 -2.97
CA GLU A 444 20.53 6.34 -2.28
C GLU A 444 19.47 7.26 -1.67
N ASN A 445 18.20 7.04 -1.98
CA ASN A 445 17.09 7.80 -1.44
C ASN A 445 16.39 7.07 -0.28
N LEU A 446 16.88 5.88 0.09
CA LEU A 446 16.40 5.14 1.24
C LEU A 446 16.93 5.77 2.54
N VAL A 447 16.19 6.75 3.07
CA VAL A 447 16.63 7.57 4.20
C VAL A 447 15.81 7.27 5.45
N VAL A 448 16.47 7.17 6.60
CA VAL A 448 15.81 7.00 7.90
C VAL A 448 15.09 8.26 8.36
N GLY A 449 14.22 8.15 9.37
CA GLY A 449 13.44 9.29 9.86
C GLY A 449 12.14 9.55 9.10
N ARG A 450 11.87 8.74 8.05
CA ARG A 450 10.57 8.66 7.37
C ARG A 450 10.31 7.25 6.84
N ASP A 451 9.07 6.99 6.47
CA ASP A 451 8.70 5.79 5.72
C ASP A 451 9.09 5.97 4.25
N ASN A 452 9.47 4.88 3.59
CA ASN A 452 9.91 4.90 2.20
C ASN A 452 9.08 3.91 1.37
N SER A 453 8.34 4.39 0.39
CA SER A 453 7.67 3.54 -0.60
C SER A 453 8.70 2.90 -1.52
N VAL A 454 8.61 1.60 -1.73
CA VAL A 454 9.47 0.85 -2.66
C VAL A 454 8.64 -0.07 -3.55
N ALA A 455 9.16 -0.35 -4.73
CA ALA A 455 8.61 -1.36 -5.62
C ALA A 455 9.66 -2.47 -5.83
N LEU A 456 9.21 -3.71 -5.90
CA LEU A 456 10.04 -4.85 -6.27
C LEU A 456 9.51 -5.45 -7.56
N ALA A 457 10.41 -5.81 -8.47
CA ALA A 457 10.10 -6.59 -9.66
C ALA A 457 10.59 -8.02 -9.48
N GLY A 458 9.81 -8.99 -9.92
CA GLY A 458 10.15 -10.41 -9.81
C GLY A 458 9.36 -11.30 -10.74
N PRO A 459 9.76 -12.57 -10.89
CA PRO A 459 9.19 -13.46 -11.91
C PRO A 459 7.77 -13.94 -11.56
N THR A 460 7.41 -13.97 -10.28
CA THR A 460 6.24 -14.71 -9.78
C THR A 460 5.48 -13.98 -8.65
N PRO A 461 4.97 -12.76 -8.91
CA PRO A 461 4.36 -11.93 -7.88
C PRO A 461 3.07 -12.51 -7.28
N SER A 462 2.29 -13.28 -8.04
CA SER A 462 1.08 -13.92 -7.50
C SER A 462 1.39 -15.01 -6.47
N CYS A 463 2.63 -15.49 -6.43
CA CYS A 463 3.10 -16.53 -5.51
C CYS A 463 3.81 -15.99 -4.26
N VAL A 464 3.88 -14.68 -4.07
CA VAL A 464 4.45 -14.10 -2.85
C VAL A 464 3.54 -14.45 -1.66
N GLU A 465 4.14 -15.12 -0.68
CA GLU A 465 3.51 -15.53 0.57
C GLU A 465 3.68 -14.47 1.65
N ALA A 466 4.90 -13.93 1.77
CA ALA A 466 5.24 -12.91 2.76
C ALA A 466 6.41 -12.06 2.30
N VAL A 467 6.43 -10.79 2.72
CA VAL A 467 7.58 -9.90 2.59
C VAL A 467 7.97 -9.42 3.98
N THR A 468 9.23 -9.61 4.35
CA THR A 468 9.75 -9.27 5.69
C THR A 468 10.97 -8.37 5.58
N LEU A 469 10.99 -7.28 6.35
CA LEU A 469 12.17 -6.44 6.54
C LEU A 469 12.97 -6.93 7.73
N VAL A 470 14.26 -7.21 7.52
CA VAL A 470 15.21 -7.61 8.55
C VAL A 470 16.22 -6.49 8.74
N GLY A 471 16.33 -6.00 9.98
CA GLY A 471 17.30 -4.98 10.38
C GLY A 471 17.86 -5.25 11.77
N ALA A 472 18.65 -4.31 12.29
CA ALA A 472 19.25 -4.43 13.63
C ALA A 472 18.20 -4.51 14.76
N SER A 473 17.01 -3.96 14.52
CA SER A 473 15.87 -3.99 15.45
C SER A 473 15.07 -5.29 15.42
N GLY A 474 15.41 -6.24 14.54
CA GLY A 474 14.68 -7.49 14.33
C GLY A 474 13.96 -7.55 12.98
N GLU A 475 12.96 -8.44 12.90
CA GLU A 475 12.18 -8.71 11.69
C GLU A 475 10.80 -8.06 11.77
N VAL A 476 10.37 -7.42 10.67
CA VAL A 476 9.08 -6.74 10.56
C VAL A 476 8.35 -7.24 9.32
N PRO A 477 7.17 -7.88 9.45
CA PRO A 477 6.35 -8.25 8.30
C PRO A 477 5.81 -6.99 7.64
N LEU A 478 5.81 -6.97 6.30
CA LEU A 478 5.35 -5.85 5.50
C LEU A 478 4.08 -6.22 4.76
N ALA A 479 3.15 -5.27 4.64
CA ALA A 479 2.04 -5.38 3.71
C ALA A 479 2.52 -4.99 2.29
N TRP A 480 1.97 -5.65 1.27
CA TRP A 480 2.27 -5.36 -0.13
C TRP A 480 1.01 -5.42 -1.00
N THR A 481 1.06 -4.72 -2.12
CA THR A 481 0.09 -4.82 -3.21
C THR A 481 0.78 -5.37 -4.45
N THR A 482 0.02 -5.98 -5.36
CA THR A 482 0.55 -6.55 -6.61
C THR A 482 -0.05 -5.82 -7.81
N THR A 483 0.81 -5.42 -8.74
CA THR A 483 0.42 -4.77 -9.99
C THR A 483 1.26 -5.35 -11.13
N GLY A 484 0.65 -6.20 -11.95
CA GLY A 484 1.37 -6.89 -13.03
C GLY A 484 2.49 -7.79 -12.50
N ASP A 485 3.72 -7.51 -12.92
CA ASP A 485 4.95 -8.22 -12.52
C ASP A 485 5.64 -7.60 -11.26
N ARG A 486 5.01 -6.60 -10.63
CA ARG A 486 5.58 -5.84 -9.52
C ARG A 486 4.79 -6.00 -8.24
N ILE A 487 5.48 -5.85 -7.11
CA ILE A 487 4.87 -5.63 -5.81
C ILE A 487 5.28 -4.27 -5.23
N GLY A 488 4.31 -3.52 -4.74
CA GLY A 488 4.53 -2.24 -4.05
C GLY A 488 4.40 -2.41 -2.54
N LEU A 489 5.31 -1.82 -1.77
CA LEU A 489 5.30 -1.88 -0.30
C LEU A 489 5.93 -0.62 0.32
N THR A 490 5.74 -0.45 1.62
CA THR A 490 6.31 0.67 2.38
C THR A 490 7.27 0.16 3.44
N LEU A 491 8.48 0.69 3.46
CA LEU A 491 9.51 0.39 4.45
C LEU A 491 9.40 1.36 5.65
N PRO A 492 9.12 0.86 6.86
CA PRO A 492 8.92 1.69 8.05
C PRO A 492 10.27 2.12 8.64
N LEU A 493 10.90 3.15 8.07
CA LEU A 493 12.23 3.61 8.47
C LEU A 493 12.21 4.86 9.37
N ALA A 494 11.02 5.32 9.79
CA ALA A 494 10.87 6.53 10.61
C ALA A 494 11.61 6.50 11.95
N LYS A 495 11.74 5.33 12.58
CA LYS A 495 12.42 5.14 13.88
C LYS A 495 13.59 4.18 13.80
N THR A 496 14.14 3.99 12.60
CA THR A 496 15.18 3.00 12.33
C THR A 496 16.54 3.68 12.30
N ALA A 497 17.57 3.06 12.89
CA ALA A 497 18.93 3.57 12.80
C ALA A 497 19.48 3.36 11.37
N PRO A 498 20.35 4.27 10.86
CA PRO A 498 21.03 4.05 9.59
C PRO A 498 21.86 2.75 9.61
N GLY A 499 21.91 2.03 8.50
CA GLY A 499 22.67 0.79 8.41
C GLY A 499 22.17 -0.20 7.35
N LYS A 500 22.74 -1.41 7.38
CA LYS A 500 22.37 -2.50 6.48
C LYS A 500 21.01 -3.06 6.86
N LEU A 501 20.16 -3.28 5.86
CA LEU A 501 18.87 -3.93 5.97
C LEU A 501 18.79 -5.06 4.94
N THR A 502 17.86 -5.99 5.12
CA THR A 502 17.59 -7.06 4.14
C THR A 502 16.09 -7.22 4.00
N LEU A 503 15.58 -7.19 2.76
CA LEU A 503 14.22 -7.63 2.47
C LEU A 503 14.23 -9.12 2.14
N LEU A 504 13.34 -9.87 2.77
CA LEU A 504 13.07 -11.27 2.49
C LEU A 504 11.76 -11.38 1.72
N VAL A 505 11.78 -12.01 0.54
CA VAL A 505 10.58 -12.34 -0.24
C VAL A 505 10.37 -13.85 -0.19
N LYS A 506 9.38 -14.28 0.61
CA LYS A 506 8.99 -15.68 0.73
C LYS A 506 7.88 -15.97 -0.27
N GLN A 507 7.99 -17.11 -0.97
CA GLN A 507 7.02 -17.56 -1.95
C GLN A 507 6.47 -18.92 -1.57
N TYR A 508 5.20 -19.17 -1.91
CA TYR A 508 4.59 -20.49 -1.76
C TYR A 508 5.36 -21.53 -2.58
N GLY A 509 5.57 -22.72 -2.00
CA GLY A 509 6.27 -23.83 -2.67
C GLY A 509 7.79 -23.65 -2.86
N VAL A 510 8.36 -22.51 -2.44
CA VAL A 510 9.82 -22.28 -2.46
C VAL A 510 10.34 -22.29 -1.03
N GLU A 511 11.32 -23.15 -0.73
CA GLU A 511 11.80 -23.37 0.64
C GLU A 511 12.50 -22.12 1.22
N ALA A 512 13.52 -21.59 0.53
CA ALA A 512 14.28 -20.43 0.97
C ALA A 512 13.69 -19.12 0.41
N PRO A 513 13.55 -18.06 1.23
CA PRO A 513 13.15 -16.74 0.73
C PRO A 513 14.29 -16.09 -0.06
N ASP A 514 13.94 -15.27 -1.04
CA ASP A 514 14.90 -14.41 -1.74
C ASP A 514 15.32 -13.24 -0.86
N LYS A 515 16.61 -12.88 -0.92
CA LYS A 515 17.21 -11.85 -0.07
C LYS A 515 17.66 -10.66 -0.92
N ILE A 516 17.12 -9.48 -0.62
CA ILE A 516 17.50 -8.22 -1.26
C ILE A 516 18.23 -7.38 -0.22
N ALA A 517 19.53 -7.14 -0.43
CA ALA A 517 20.32 -6.29 0.45
C ALA A 517 19.99 -4.81 0.22
N LEU A 518 19.77 -4.08 1.31
CA LEU A 518 19.46 -2.65 1.32
C LEU A 518 20.38 -1.90 2.29
N THR A 519 20.52 -0.59 2.12
CA THR A 519 21.21 0.28 3.07
C THR A 519 20.35 1.50 3.36
N ALA A 520 19.92 1.68 4.61
CA ALA A 520 19.23 2.87 5.06
C ALA A 520 20.23 3.95 5.47
N LEU A 521 20.06 5.14 4.91
CA LEU A 521 20.99 6.27 5.03
C LEU A 521 20.49 7.29 6.05
N ALA A 522 21.41 8.01 6.70
CA ALA A 522 21.09 9.09 7.63
C ALA A 522 20.49 10.33 6.92
N GLU A 523 20.96 10.61 5.70
CA GLU A 523 20.53 11.74 4.88
C GLU A 523 20.61 11.38 3.39
N ALA A 524 19.80 12.04 2.57
CA ALA A 524 19.83 11.88 1.11
C ALA A 524 21.06 12.57 0.51
N GLY A 525 21.67 11.95 -0.50
CA GLY A 525 22.73 12.59 -1.28
C GLY A 525 22.18 13.67 -2.22
N ARG A 526 22.64 14.91 -2.06
CA ARG A 526 22.25 16.07 -2.89
C ARG A 526 23.48 16.77 -3.44
N ILE A 527 23.46 17.16 -4.70
CA ILE A 527 24.53 17.95 -5.31
C ILE A 527 23.91 19.25 -5.82
N ASP A 528 24.29 20.37 -5.21
CA ASP A 528 23.69 21.67 -5.46
C ASP A 528 24.29 22.37 -6.69
N GLY A 529 25.62 22.29 -6.87
CA GLY A 529 26.30 22.85 -8.04
C GLY A 529 27.80 23.09 -7.84
N LEU A 530 28.52 23.35 -8.93
CA LEU A 530 29.95 23.68 -8.97
C LEU A 530 30.14 25.17 -9.28
N THR A 531 30.98 25.85 -8.49
CA THR A 531 31.50 27.19 -8.82
C THR A 531 33.01 27.15 -9.08
N LEU A 532 33.46 27.74 -10.19
CA LEU A 532 34.87 27.89 -10.56
C LEU A 532 35.15 29.37 -10.88
N TYR A 533 36.28 29.93 -10.46
CA TYR A 533 36.66 31.31 -10.84
C TYR A 533 37.42 31.28 -12.17
N ALA A 534 37.14 32.23 -13.07
CA ALA A 534 37.76 32.26 -14.39
C ALA A 534 39.30 32.31 -14.28
N GLY A 535 39.97 31.38 -14.97
CA GLY A 535 41.43 31.20 -14.92
C GLY A 535 41.94 30.21 -13.87
N ASP A 536 41.07 29.68 -13.00
CA ASP A 536 41.44 28.65 -12.03
C ASP A 536 41.41 27.25 -12.63
N ALA A 537 42.33 26.37 -12.20
CA ALA A 537 42.27 24.93 -12.49
C ALA A 537 41.30 24.16 -11.58
N SER A 538 40.77 24.78 -10.53
CA SER A 538 39.94 24.12 -9.52
C SER A 538 38.64 24.87 -9.24
N GLY A 539 37.56 24.14 -8.98
CA GLY A 539 36.28 24.66 -8.53
C GLY A 539 35.79 24.00 -7.24
N THR A 540 34.76 24.57 -6.62
CA THR A 540 34.11 24.05 -5.40
C THR A 540 32.71 23.53 -5.72
N LEU A 541 32.47 22.24 -5.50
CA LEU A 541 31.16 21.60 -5.54
C LEU A 541 30.50 21.69 -4.16
N SER A 542 29.23 22.04 -4.10
CA SER A 542 28.45 22.07 -2.84
C SER A 542 27.31 21.04 -2.86
N GLY A 543 26.95 20.51 -1.69
CA GLY A 543 25.87 19.53 -1.55
C GLY A 543 25.87 18.79 -0.20
N THR A 544 25.35 17.58 -0.19
CA THR A 544 25.44 16.58 0.89
C THR A 544 25.93 15.27 0.31
N ARG A 545 26.72 14.51 1.08
CA ARG A 545 27.31 13.24 0.65
C ARG A 545 28.20 13.37 -0.59
N LEU A 546 28.99 14.44 -0.63
CA LEU A 546 29.95 14.66 -1.72
C LEU A 546 31.09 13.63 -1.73
N ASP A 547 31.22 12.81 -0.68
CA ASP A 547 32.10 11.63 -0.61
C ASP A 547 31.82 10.59 -1.72
N LEU A 548 30.61 10.61 -2.29
CA LEU A 548 30.21 9.68 -3.35
C LEU A 548 30.60 10.15 -4.76
N VAL A 549 31.18 11.34 -4.92
CA VAL A 549 31.57 11.89 -6.22
C VAL A 549 32.89 11.28 -6.68
N ALA A 550 32.87 10.49 -7.75
CA ALA A 550 34.07 9.87 -8.32
C ALA A 550 34.77 10.77 -9.35
N SER A 551 34.01 11.47 -10.19
CA SER A 551 34.55 12.44 -11.15
C SER A 551 33.48 13.41 -11.62
N MET A 552 33.91 14.49 -12.27
CA MET A 552 33.02 15.40 -12.99
C MET A 552 33.61 15.75 -14.36
N THR A 553 32.75 15.90 -15.36
CA THR A 553 33.14 16.35 -16.70
C THR A 553 32.35 17.57 -17.14
N ILE A 554 33.04 18.53 -17.75
CA ILE A 554 32.48 19.80 -18.24
C ILE A 554 33.04 20.05 -19.65
N ASP A 555 32.20 20.05 -20.69
CA ASP A 555 32.62 20.21 -22.09
C ASP A 555 33.81 19.29 -22.48
N GLY A 556 33.83 18.06 -21.95
CA GLY A 556 34.91 17.09 -22.19
C GLY A 556 36.14 17.23 -21.28
N ALA A 557 36.29 18.32 -20.53
CA ALA A 557 37.34 18.48 -19.52
C ALA A 557 37.00 17.67 -18.26
N ALA A 558 37.95 16.85 -17.78
CA ALA A 558 37.78 16.01 -16.60
C ALA A 558 38.31 16.68 -15.33
N PHE A 559 37.49 16.62 -14.28
CA PHE A 559 37.80 17.10 -12.94
C PHE A 559 37.84 15.93 -11.96
N LYS A 560 38.89 15.89 -11.13
CA LYS A 560 39.06 14.89 -10.08
C LYS A 560 38.74 15.48 -8.70
N PRO A 561 38.08 14.71 -7.83
CA PRO A 561 37.79 15.12 -6.46
C PRO A 561 39.07 15.20 -5.61
N GLY A 562 39.16 16.23 -4.78
CA GLY A 562 40.07 16.31 -3.64
C GLY A 562 39.36 15.90 -2.35
N ASP A 563 39.73 16.51 -1.23
CA ASP A 563 39.12 16.22 0.07
C ASP A 563 37.76 16.94 0.24
N VAL A 564 36.82 16.25 0.89
CA VAL A 564 35.53 16.82 1.30
C VAL A 564 35.71 17.60 2.59
N VAL A 565 35.32 18.86 2.58
CA VAL A 565 35.22 19.72 3.76
C VAL A 565 33.77 19.78 4.21
N ARG A 566 33.49 19.30 5.42
CA ARG A 566 32.14 19.34 6.01
C ARG A 566 31.94 20.68 6.72
N ALA A 567 30.92 21.44 6.33
CA ALA A 567 30.50 22.67 7.01
C ALA A 567 29.06 22.52 7.51
N ASP A 568 28.67 23.29 8.54
CA ASP A 568 27.43 23.11 9.34
C ASP A 568 26.11 23.00 8.54
N LYS A 569 26.08 23.34 7.25
CA LYS A 569 24.87 23.31 6.40
C LYS A 569 25.03 22.55 5.07
N ALA A 570 26.25 22.25 4.64
CA ALA A 570 26.54 21.56 3.38
C ALA A 570 28.01 21.10 3.32
N ASP A 571 28.25 19.98 2.66
CA ASP A 571 29.57 19.54 2.25
C ASP A 571 30.08 20.44 1.12
N ARG A 572 31.41 20.64 1.10
CA ARG A 572 32.14 21.27 0.00
C ARG A 572 33.22 20.32 -0.49
N LEU A 573 33.29 20.11 -1.79
CA LEU A 573 34.31 19.27 -2.42
C LEU A 573 35.09 20.08 -3.44
N ALA A 574 36.41 20.14 -3.26
CA ALA A 574 37.30 20.70 -4.27
C ALA A 574 37.39 19.74 -5.47
N LEU A 575 37.22 20.28 -6.68
CA LEU A 575 37.36 19.56 -7.94
C LEU A 575 38.47 20.20 -8.76
N VAL A 576 39.45 19.41 -9.18
CA VAL A 576 40.66 19.91 -9.88
C VAL A 576 40.74 19.33 -11.28
N ALA A 577 40.90 20.19 -12.28
CA ALA A 577 41.17 19.79 -13.66
C ALA A 577 42.66 19.51 -13.88
N GLY A 578 42.98 18.59 -14.79
CA GLY A 578 44.37 18.30 -15.17
C GLY A 578 45.08 19.47 -15.87
N THR A 579 44.33 20.36 -16.52
CA THR A 579 44.81 21.56 -17.20
C THR A 579 43.85 22.71 -16.93
N VAL A 580 44.37 23.94 -16.82
CA VAL A 580 43.54 25.15 -16.60
C VAL A 580 42.55 25.30 -17.77
N PRO A 581 41.23 25.22 -17.51
CA PRO A 581 40.23 25.33 -18.56
C PRO A 581 39.98 26.80 -18.96
N THR A 582 39.79 27.06 -20.25
CA THR A 582 39.48 28.38 -20.80
C THR A 582 37.98 28.66 -20.78
N PHE A 583 37.42 28.85 -19.59
CA PHE A 583 36.02 29.27 -19.43
C PHE A 583 35.90 30.80 -19.27
N ALA A 584 34.87 31.38 -19.87
CA ALA A 584 34.62 32.82 -19.75
C ALA A 584 33.81 33.13 -18.47
N ALA A 585 34.16 34.21 -17.78
CA ALA A 585 33.43 34.69 -16.62
C ALA A 585 31.95 34.95 -16.95
N GLY A 586 31.06 34.61 -16.02
CA GLY A 586 29.61 34.74 -16.20
C GLY A 586 28.95 33.57 -16.94
N GLN A 587 29.71 32.58 -17.43
CA GLN A 587 29.14 31.38 -18.02
C GLN A 587 28.39 30.55 -16.97
N ALA A 588 27.19 30.09 -17.33
CA ALA A 588 26.45 29.07 -16.62
C ALA A 588 26.19 27.91 -17.58
N LYS A 589 26.58 26.69 -17.19
CA LYS A 589 26.41 25.47 -17.99
C LYS A 589 25.98 24.32 -17.08
N THR A 590 25.83 23.14 -17.68
CA THR A 590 25.58 21.89 -16.98
C THR A 590 26.87 21.07 -16.94
N ALA A 591 27.26 20.62 -15.75
CA ALA A 591 28.33 19.64 -15.56
C ALA A 591 27.74 18.24 -15.35
N LEU A 592 28.48 17.22 -15.78
CA LEU A 592 28.09 15.83 -15.59
C LEU A 592 28.94 15.21 -14.47
N VAL A 593 28.31 14.88 -13.35
CA VAL A 593 28.93 14.17 -12.22
C VAL A 593 28.79 12.68 -12.43
N THR A 594 29.86 11.93 -12.20
CA THR A 594 29.83 10.47 -12.09
C THR A 594 30.05 10.09 -10.62
N LEU A 595 29.13 9.30 -10.08
CA LEU A 595 29.19 8.80 -8.70
C LEU A 595 30.01 7.50 -8.64
N THR A 596 30.44 7.13 -7.44
CA THR A 596 31.26 5.93 -7.17
C THR A 596 30.60 4.62 -7.59
N ASP A 597 29.27 4.58 -7.71
CA ASP A 597 28.50 3.43 -8.21
C ASP A 597 28.25 3.45 -9.72
N GLY A 598 28.79 4.44 -10.43
CA GLY A 598 28.69 4.59 -11.89
C GLY A 598 27.51 5.41 -12.40
N ARG A 599 26.55 5.81 -11.54
CA ARG A 599 25.45 6.70 -11.96
C ARG A 599 25.97 8.08 -12.36
N LYS A 600 25.29 8.72 -13.31
CA LYS A 600 25.63 10.06 -13.81
C LYS A 600 24.53 11.07 -13.51
N ARG A 601 24.89 12.27 -13.04
CA ARG A 601 23.96 13.37 -12.70
C ARG A 601 24.38 14.69 -13.32
N SER A 602 23.41 15.40 -13.89
CA SER A 602 23.60 16.76 -14.41
C SER A 602 23.45 17.78 -13.29
N VAL A 603 24.43 18.66 -13.12
CA VAL A 603 24.45 19.68 -12.07
C VAL A 603 24.80 21.06 -12.62
N LYS A 604 24.35 22.11 -11.95
CA LYS A 604 24.64 23.49 -12.34
C LYS A 604 26.14 23.77 -12.18
N PHE A 605 26.74 24.35 -13.22
CA PHE A 605 28.12 24.84 -13.22
C PHE A 605 28.12 26.33 -13.50
N THR A 606 28.79 27.12 -12.66
CA THR A 606 28.92 28.57 -12.80
C THR A 606 30.37 29.02 -12.77
N VAL A 607 30.73 29.89 -13.71
CA VAL A 607 32.06 30.49 -13.81
C VAL A 607 31.99 31.90 -13.24
N ALA A 608 32.55 32.10 -12.05
CA ALA A 608 32.68 33.42 -11.43
C ALA A 608 33.77 34.25 -12.12
N ALA A 609 33.80 35.56 -11.84
CA ALA A 609 34.85 36.45 -12.31
C ALA A 609 36.24 35.96 -11.86
N ALA A 610 37.30 36.34 -12.58
CA ALA A 610 38.66 36.01 -12.15
C ALA A 610 38.93 36.58 -10.75
N ARG A 611 39.73 35.85 -9.96
CA ARG A 611 40.10 36.30 -8.61
C ARG A 611 40.88 37.62 -8.69
N PRO A 612 40.75 38.52 -7.70
CA PRO A 612 41.49 39.76 -7.68
C PRO A 612 43.00 39.48 -7.57
N LYS A 613 43.80 40.25 -8.30
CA LYS A 613 45.26 40.16 -8.30
C LYS A 613 45.89 41.51 -8.02
N ALA A 614 47.02 41.50 -7.33
CA ALA A 614 47.83 42.67 -7.11
C ALA A 614 49.32 42.31 -6.98
N THR A 615 50.19 43.25 -7.28
CA THR A 615 51.65 43.12 -7.15
C THR A 615 52.21 44.06 -6.08
N LEU A 616 53.23 43.60 -5.36
CA LEU A 616 53.97 44.42 -4.40
C LEU A 616 54.88 45.40 -5.15
N ILE A 617 54.72 46.71 -4.91
CA ILE A 617 55.50 47.76 -5.58
C ILE A 617 56.68 48.21 -4.72
N ALA A 618 56.43 48.48 -3.43
CA ALA A 618 57.45 48.95 -2.49
C ALA A 618 57.16 48.44 -1.09
N LYS A 619 58.22 48.29 -0.28
CA LYS A 619 58.18 47.87 1.13
C LYS A 619 59.12 48.75 1.93
N SER A 620 58.66 49.27 3.07
CA SER A 620 59.46 50.01 4.05
C SER A 620 59.16 49.55 5.46
N VAL A 621 60.16 49.66 6.33
CA VAL A 621 60.12 49.18 7.71
C VAL A 621 60.67 50.26 8.62
N VAL A 622 59.91 50.61 9.66
CA VAL A 622 60.34 51.58 10.68
C VAL A 622 60.38 50.86 12.02
N VAL A 623 61.59 50.72 12.58
CA VAL A 623 61.81 50.11 13.89
C VAL A 623 61.58 51.17 14.98
N PRO A 624 60.77 50.91 16.02
CA PRO A 624 60.60 51.85 17.12
C PRO A 624 61.89 52.00 17.95
N PRO A 625 62.09 53.14 18.63
CA PRO A 625 63.22 53.30 19.55
C PRO A 625 63.11 52.31 20.73
N SER A 626 64.21 51.62 21.04
CA SER A 626 64.31 50.72 22.20
C SER A 626 64.78 51.47 23.45
N PRO A 627 64.22 51.21 24.65
CA PRO A 627 64.67 51.81 25.91
C PRO A 627 66.04 51.29 26.39
N GLY A 628 66.61 50.26 25.75
CA GLY A 628 67.91 49.68 26.09
C GLY A 628 68.81 49.46 24.86
N LEU A 629 69.54 48.35 24.80
CA LEU A 629 70.40 48.04 23.67
C LEU A 629 69.55 47.65 22.44
N PRO A 630 69.64 48.38 21.31
CA PRO A 630 68.85 48.06 20.12
C PRO A 630 69.37 46.79 19.46
N VAL A 631 68.46 45.85 19.17
CA VAL A 631 68.74 44.66 18.37
C VAL A 631 68.60 45.02 16.90
N VAL A 632 69.72 45.04 16.16
CA VAL A 632 69.75 45.40 14.75
C VAL A 632 69.84 44.13 13.90
N LEU A 633 68.75 43.78 13.23
CA LEU A 633 68.71 42.65 12.28
C LEU A 633 69.61 42.93 11.06
N ALA A 634 70.29 41.90 10.55
CA ALA A 634 71.10 42.02 9.34
C ALA A 634 70.24 41.86 8.07
N GLY A 635 70.38 42.79 7.12
CA GLY A 635 69.67 42.76 5.83
C GLY A 635 68.22 43.23 5.90
N ASP A 636 67.43 42.93 4.86
CA ASP A 636 66.03 43.37 4.68
C ASP A 636 65.03 42.21 4.48
N THR A 637 65.49 40.98 4.71
CA THR A 637 64.72 39.74 4.54
C THR A 637 63.82 39.43 5.74
N ALA A 638 64.18 39.93 6.92
CA ALA A 638 63.44 39.76 8.16
C ALA A 638 63.11 41.11 8.81
N ILE A 639 61.99 41.15 9.53
CA ILE A 639 61.54 42.32 10.29
C ILE A 639 61.23 41.92 11.73
N ALA A 640 61.48 42.84 12.66
CA ALA A 640 61.11 42.65 14.06
C ALA A 640 59.59 42.79 14.24
N GLN A 641 59.03 42.06 15.19
CA GLN A 641 57.60 42.01 15.46
C GLN A 641 56.98 43.37 15.87
N ASP A 642 57.76 44.21 16.51
CA ASP A 642 57.39 45.55 16.97
C ASP A 642 57.61 46.64 15.90
N ALA A 643 58.21 46.29 14.75
CA ALA A 643 58.42 47.23 13.66
C ALA A 643 57.09 47.62 12.99
N ARG A 644 57.02 48.86 12.49
CA ARG A 644 55.94 49.28 11.59
C ARG A 644 56.30 48.91 10.16
N LEU A 645 55.54 48.00 9.57
CA LEU A 645 55.65 47.57 8.18
C LEU A 645 54.69 48.39 7.31
N THR A 646 55.21 49.05 6.28
CA THR A 646 54.40 49.75 5.26
C THR A 646 54.77 49.24 3.87
N PHE A 647 53.78 48.94 3.04
CA PHE A 647 54.01 48.48 1.68
C PHE A 647 52.91 48.92 0.72
N SER A 648 53.25 49.10 -0.55
CA SER A 648 52.31 49.52 -1.59
C SER A 648 52.03 48.41 -2.59
N LEU A 649 50.78 48.35 -3.03
CA LEU A 649 50.23 47.33 -3.90
C LEU A 649 49.67 47.95 -5.17
N ARG A 650 49.87 47.29 -6.31
CA ARG A 650 49.24 47.63 -7.59
C ARG A 650 48.18 46.61 -7.93
N ALA A 651 46.93 47.02 -8.10
CA ALA A 651 45.87 46.16 -8.60
C ALA A 651 46.11 45.76 -10.07
N GLU A 652 45.86 44.50 -10.41
CA GLU A 652 46.00 43.94 -11.76
C GLU A 652 44.64 43.54 -12.32
N GLY A 653 44.22 44.18 -13.41
CA GLY A 653 42.93 43.90 -14.04
C GLY A 653 41.71 44.28 -13.20
N THR A 654 41.91 44.93 -12.05
CA THR A 654 40.87 45.41 -11.13
C THR A 654 41.19 46.80 -10.60
N ARG A 655 40.27 47.40 -9.82
CA ARG A 655 40.43 48.69 -9.16
C ARG A 655 40.19 48.57 -7.66
N PHE A 656 40.87 49.38 -6.86
CA PHE A 656 40.61 49.43 -5.42
C PHE A 656 39.28 50.12 -5.11
N SER A 657 38.56 49.60 -4.12
CA SER A 657 37.28 50.11 -3.63
C SER A 657 37.25 50.21 -2.11
N ALA A 658 36.26 50.92 -1.55
CA ALA A 658 36.13 51.11 -0.10
C ALA A 658 35.88 49.79 0.69
N GLY A 659 35.37 48.75 0.02
CA GLY A 659 35.10 47.44 0.63
C GLY A 659 36.28 46.46 0.56
N ASP A 660 37.41 46.87 -0.01
CA ASP A 660 38.54 45.98 -0.23
C ASP A 660 39.37 45.83 1.05
N SER A 661 40.04 44.68 1.14
CA SER A 661 40.98 44.40 2.23
C SER A 661 42.18 43.61 1.74
N VAL A 662 43.25 43.69 2.51
CA VAL A 662 44.45 42.88 2.32
C VAL A 662 44.56 41.93 3.50
N GLU A 663 44.45 40.63 3.22
CA GLU A 663 44.67 39.61 4.23
C GLU A 663 46.16 39.30 4.29
N ILE A 664 46.70 39.21 5.50
CA ILE A 664 48.10 38.87 5.76
C ILE A 664 48.13 37.73 6.75
N ALA A 665 48.92 36.71 6.48
CA ALA A 665 49.02 35.53 7.32
C ALA A 665 50.46 35.02 7.40
N THR A 666 50.74 34.23 8.44
CA THR A 666 51.91 33.36 8.48
C THR A 666 51.81 32.29 7.39
N ALA A 667 52.94 31.75 6.94
CA ALA A 667 52.98 30.79 5.83
C ALA A 667 52.14 29.53 6.10
N ASP A 668 52.09 29.07 7.35
CA ASP A 668 51.25 27.96 7.83
C ASP A 668 49.76 28.34 8.00
N GLY A 669 49.41 29.61 7.93
CA GLY A 669 48.05 30.13 8.11
C GLY A 669 47.57 30.14 9.56
N ALA A 670 48.43 29.86 10.55
CA ALA A 670 48.06 29.79 11.96
C ALA A 670 47.65 31.16 12.52
N MET A 671 48.32 32.23 12.08
CA MET A 671 47.99 33.61 12.44
C MET A 671 47.60 34.37 11.18
N THR A 672 46.41 34.99 11.19
CA THR A 672 45.91 35.80 10.08
C THR A 672 45.35 37.12 10.59
N THR A 673 45.46 38.16 9.77
CA THR A 673 44.91 39.48 10.02
C THR A 673 44.40 40.11 8.73
N ASN A 674 43.36 40.93 8.84
CA ASN A 674 42.77 41.63 7.71
C ASN A 674 42.96 43.13 7.86
N VAL A 675 43.62 43.75 6.87
CA VAL A 675 43.77 45.20 6.80
C VAL A 675 42.71 45.75 5.86
N THR A 676 41.76 46.49 6.42
CA THR A 676 40.62 47.05 5.67
C THR A 676 40.84 48.51 5.33
N SER A 677 40.16 49.00 4.29
CA SER A 677 40.18 50.43 3.93
C SER A 677 39.87 51.34 5.14
N GLY A 678 40.69 52.37 5.34
CA GLY A 678 40.60 53.30 6.47
C GLY A 678 41.14 52.77 7.81
N ARG A 679 41.55 51.50 7.88
CA ARG A 679 42.18 50.87 9.05
C ARG A 679 43.47 50.15 8.63
N GLY A 680 44.49 50.94 8.32
CA GLY A 680 45.81 50.46 7.87
C GLY A 680 45.92 50.28 6.36
N LEU A 681 44.82 50.22 5.60
CA LEU A 681 44.84 50.28 4.13
C LEU A 681 44.37 51.67 3.68
N THR A 682 45.19 52.36 2.91
CA THR A 682 44.89 53.67 2.33
C THR A 682 45.01 53.59 0.82
N VAL A 683 43.93 53.89 0.11
CA VAL A 683 43.91 53.91 -1.36
C VAL A 683 44.52 55.23 -1.84
N GLN A 684 45.59 55.17 -2.63
CA GLN A 684 46.25 56.34 -3.21
C GLN A 684 45.49 56.80 -4.47
N ASP A 685 45.13 55.86 -5.34
CA ASP A 685 44.35 56.06 -6.55
C ASP A 685 43.58 54.76 -6.90
N ASP A 686 42.88 54.71 -8.03
CA ASP A 686 42.05 53.55 -8.39
C ASP A 686 42.85 52.25 -8.61
N ARG A 687 44.19 52.30 -8.66
CA ARG A 687 45.07 51.15 -8.90
C ARG A 687 46.15 50.94 -7.84
N ILE A 688 46.42 51.91 -6.98
CA ILE A 688 47.48 51.84 -5.97
C ILE A 688 46.89 51.98 -4.57
N ALA A 689 47.25 51.07 -3.68
CA ALA A 689 46.94 51.17 -2.26
C ALA A 689 48.19 50.94 -1.40
N VAL A 690 48.21 51.57 -0.24
CA VAL A 690 49.28 51.50 0.75
C VAL A 690 48.74 50.80 2.00
N VAL A 691 49.40 49.72 2.40
CA VAL A 691 49.13 48.97 3.62
C VAL A 691 50.16 49.40 4.67
N SER A 692 49.71 49.72 5.87
CA SER A 692 50.56 50.01 7.03
C SER A 692 50.04 49.27 8.26
N MET A 693 50.93 48.53 8.93
CA MET A 693 50.60 47.76 10.13
C MET A 693 51.79 47.57 11.07
N GLU A 694 51.49 47.18 12.30
CA GLU A 694 52.47 46.68 13.28
C GLU A 694 52.19 45.18 13.49
N PRO A 695 53.03 44.27 12.93
CA PRO A 695 52.73 42.83 12.87
C PRO A 695 52.42 42.20 14.22
N GLY A 696 53.13 42.55 15.29
CA GLY A 696 52.88 42.04 16.64
C GLY A 696 51.49 42.37 17.18
N LYS A 697 50.97 43.57 16.86
CA LYS A 697 49.61 43.98 17.23
C LYS A 697 48.56 43.34 16.33
N ALA A 698 48.87 43.18 15.04
CA ALA A 698 47.91 42.72 14.04
C ALA A 698 47.74 41.19 14.03
N LEU A 699 48.83 40.43 14.21
CA LEU A 699 48.88 38.96 14.16
C LEU A 699 49.01 38.32 15.56
N GLY A 700 49.30 39.12 16.58
CA GLY A 700 49.50 38.66 17.96
C GLY A 700 50.98 38.43 18.31
N VAL A 701 51.27 38.51 19.62
CA VAL A 701 52.64 38.51 20.19
C VAL A 701 53.42 37.20 19.96
N SER A 702 52.74 36.11 19.59
CA SER A 702 53.39 34.83 19.27
C SER A 702 53.68 34.64 17.77
N ALA A 703 53.24 35.56 16.90
CA ALA A 703 53.43 35.43 15.46
C ALA A 703 54.90 35.59 15.07
N HIS A 704 55.41 34.63 14.28
CA HIS A 704 56.76 34.61 13.73
C HIS A 704 56.78 33.73 12.45
N GLY A 705 57.88 33.79 11.70
CA GLY A 705 58.07 33.04 10.46
C GLY A 705 57.69 33.82 9.19
N PRO A 706 57.71 33.17 8.01
CA PRO A 706 57.43 33.83 6.74
C PRO A 706 55.99 34.34 6.67
N LEU A 707 55.81 35.58 6.23
CA LEU A 707 54.53 36.21 5.99
C LEU A 707 54.18 36.18 4.50
N LYS A 708 52.88 36.01 4.25
CA LYS A 708 52.24 36.09 2.93
C LYS A 708 51.05 37.03 3.00
N TRP A 709 50.67 37.60 1.86
CA TRP A 709 49.53 38.49 1.74
C TRP A 709 48.66 38.14 0.53
N ARG A 710 47.40 38.53 0.53
CA ARG A 710 46.52 38.46 -0.65
C ARG A 710 45.49 39.59 -0.64
N LEU A 711 45.09 40.01 -1.83
CA LEU A 711 44.00 40.97 -2.02
C LEU A 711 42.64 40.28 -1.87
N VAL A 712 41.69 40.92 -1.19
CA VAL A 712 40.30 40.46 -1.06
C VAL A 712 39.36 41.58 -1.54
N GLN A 713 38.56 41.28 -2.56
CA GLN A 713 37.60 42.23 -3.15
C GLN A 713 36.22 41.59 -3.24
N GLY A 714 35.18 42.27 -2.76
CA GLY A 714 33.81 41.76 -2.80
C GLY A 714 33.64 40.40 -2.12
N GLY A 715 34.47 40.09 -1.11
CA GLY A 715 34.51 38.78 -0.44
C GLY A 715 35.25 37.67 -1.18
N VAL A 716 35.81 37.95 -2.37
CA VAL A 716 36.63 37.00 -3.14
C VAL A 716 38.10 37.24 -2.84
N ALA A 717 38.80 36.22 -2.35
CA ALA A 717 40.22 36.26 -2.05
C ALA A 717 41.07 35.89 -3.28
N GLY A 718 42.13 36.65 -3.52
CA GLY A 718 43.17 36.38 -4.50
C GLY A 718 44.14 35.29 -4.08
N ASP A 719 45.20 35.13 -4.87
CA ASP A 719 46.29 34.21 -4.58
C ASP A 719 47.22 34.76 -3.50
N TRP A 720 47.79 33.86 -2.69
CA TRP A 720 48.78 34.23 -1.68
C TRP A 720 50.13 34.58 -2.33
N VAL A 721 50.69 35.72 -1.93
CA VAL A 721 51.98 36.24 -2.38
C VAL A 721 52.92 36.40 -1.17
N PRO A 722 54.20 35.99 -1.26
CA PRO A 722 55.16 36.23 -0.18
C PRO A 722 55.34 37.72 0.14
N LEU A 723 55.56 38.05 1.42
CA LEU A 723 55.76 39.42 1.89
C LEU A 723 57.17 39.64 2.46
N THR A 724 57.50 38.98 3.58
CA THR A 724 58.76 39.13 4.34
C THR A 724 58.81 38.07 5.46
N THR A 725 59.94 37.88 6.15
CA THR A 725 59.98 37.04 7.37
C THR A 725 59.77 37.88 8.62
N LEU A 726 58.94 37.41 9.56
CA LEU A 726 58.69 38.04 10.86
C LEU A 726 59.48 37.32 11.95
N VAL A 727 60.25 38.05 12.75
CA VAL A 727 60.98 37.48 13.88
C VAL A 727 60.69 38.26 15.16
N ARG A 728 60.59 37.57 16.29
CA ARG A 728 60.49 38.20 17.60
C ARG A 728 61.89 38.52 18.11
N THR A 729 62.06 39.71 18.67
CA THR A 729 63.34 40.17 19.21
C THR A 729 63.22 40.38 20.72
N PRO A 730 64.28 40.10 21.50
CA PRO A 730 64.29 40.34 22.94
C PRO A 730 64.43 41.84 23.22
N THR A 731 63.98 42.27 24.41
CA THR A 731 64.30 43.61 24.91
C THR A 731 65.55 43.53 25.78
N LEU A 732 66.64 44.15 25.34
CA LEU A 732 67.93 44.06 26.04
C LEU A 732 68.17 45.32 26.87
N ALA A 733 68.39 45.16 28.17
CA ALA A 733 68.63 46.27 29.09
C ALA A 733 70.10 46.73 29.04
N GLY A 734 71.05 45.80 28.96
CA GLY A 734 72.48 46.12 28.97
C GLY A 734 73.38 44.90 29.13
N VAL A 735 74.67 45.10 28.90
CA VAL A 735 75.73 44.11 29.13
C VAL A 735 76.71 44.68 30.16
N VAL A 736 76.99 43.92 31.22
CA VAL A 736 77.98 44.29 32.23
C VAL A 736 79.10 43.25 32.23
N CYS A 737 80.35 43.70 32.07
CA CYS A 737 81.53 42.85 32.03
C CYS A 737 82.39 43.02 33.29
N LYS A 738 82.63 41.92 34.00
CA LYS A 738 83.66 41.79 35.06
C LYS A 738 84.72 40.79 34.58
N GLU A 739 84.92 39.69 35.31
CA GLU A 739 85.69 38.52 34.85
C GLU A 739 84.92 37.73 33.78
N THR A 740 83.59 37.72 33.86
CA THR A 740 82.64 37.24 32.85
C THR A 740 81.67 38.36 32.46
N CYS A 741 81.12 38.32 31.24
CA CYS A 741 80.11 39.28 30.80
C CYS A 741 78.71 38.70 30.98
N THR A 742 77.77 39.53 31.45
CA THR A 742 76.37 39.17 31.63
C THR A 742 75.48 40.11 30.83
N LEU A 743 74.67 39.56 29.93
CA LEU A 743 73.60 40.24 29.24
C LEU A 743 72.34 40.21 30.11
N THR A 744 71.63 41.34 30.22
CA THR A 744 70.37 41.47 30.96
C THR A 744 69.26 41.95 30.03
N GLY A 745 68.04 41.47 30.23
CA GLY A 745 66.89 41.83 29.39
C GLY A 745 65.64 41.00 29.69
N THR A 746 64.62 41.16 28.85
CA THR A 746 63.41 40.33 28.81
C THR A 746 63.39 39.49 27.54
N ASP A 747 62.65 38.38 27.61
CA ASP A 747 62.42 37.49 26.47
C ASP A 747 63.72 36.93 25.86
N LEU A 748 64.75 36.73 26.69
CA LEU A 748 66.05 36.21 26.26
C LEU A 748 65.96 34.83 25.62
N PHE A 749 64.87 34.08 25.85
CA PHE A 749 64.56 32.84 25.13
C PHE A 749 64.37 33.04 23.62
N LEU A 750 64.12 34.26 23.14
CA LEU A 750 64.05 34.56 21.70
C LEU A 750 65.42 34.51 21.02
N ILE A 751 66.50 34.44 21.80
CA ILE A 751 67.84 34.24 21.28
C ILE A 751 68.11 32.73 21.19
N GLU A 752 68.66 32.28 20.07
CA GLU A 752 69.16 30.92 19.92
C GLU A 752 70.60 30.82 20.42
N SER A 753 71.46 31.74 19.98
CA SER A 753 72.87 31.78 20.35
C SER A 753 73.48 33.18 20.24
N ILE A 754 74.55 33.42 21.03
CA ILE A 754 75.27 34.70 21.11
C ILE A 754 76.76 34.44 20.95
N ALA A 755 77.42 35.25 20.11
CA ALA A 755 78.85 35.17 19.85
C ALA A 755 79.52 36.56 19.82
N ALA A 756 80.83 36.58 20.02
CA ALA A 756 81.63 37.81 19.89
C ALA A 756 82.02 38.16 18.45
N ASN A 757 81.77 37.25 17.49
CA ASN A 757 82.10 37.42 16.07
C ASN A 757 80.93 36.97 15.18
N ALA A 758 80.84 37.55 13.98
CA ALA A 758 79.78 37.27 13.01
C ALA A 758 79.79 35.82 12.47
N GLY A 759 80.90 35.09 12.63
CA GLY A 759 81.01 33.67 12.26
C GLY A 759 80.41 32.71 13.29
N PHE A 760 79.98 33.21 14.46
CA PHE A 760 79.46 32.41 15.57
C PHE A 760 80.42 31.34 16.09
N ALA A 761 81.74 31.57 15.98
CA ALA A 761 82.72 30.72 16.66
C ALA A 761 82.54 30.84 18.19
N ASP A 762 82.56 29.71 18.88
CA ASP A 762 82.40 29.58 20.34
C ASP A 762 81.12 30.25 20.88
N ALA A 763 80.03 30.18 20.11
CA ALA A 763 78.75 30.78 20.51
C ALA A 763 78.16 30.13 21.77
N VAL A 764 77.68 30.98 22.68
CA VAL A 764 76.88 30.55 23.83
C VAL A 764 75.45 30.30 23.35
N ARG A 765 74.96 29.07 23.48
CA ARG A 765 73.56 28.74 23.19
C ARG A 765 72.67 29.06 24.37
N VAL A 766 71.50 29.61 24.09
CA VAL A 766 70.44 29.81 25.07
C VAL A 766 69.63 28.52 25.16
N PRO A 767 69.44 27.91 26.35
CA PRO A 767 68.63 26.70 26.49
C PRO A 767 67.17 26.88 26.05
N ASP A 768 66.52 25.79 25.65
CA ASP A 768 65.08 25.77 25.39
C ASP A 768 64.29 26.04 26.67
N GLY A 769 63.23 26.85 26.58
CA GLY A 769 62.40 27.21 27.73
C GLY A 769 63.08 28.14 28.73
N PHE A 770 64.13 28.87 28.34
CA PHE A 770 64.85 29.78 29.22
C PHE A 770 63.95 30.89 29.79
N THR A 771 63.84 30.98 31.11
CA THR A 771 62.98 31.98 31.80
C THR A 771 63.75 33.07 32.54
N GLY A 772 65.09 33.05 32.46
CA GLY A 772 65.94 34.00 33.15
C GLY A 772 65.93 35.40 32.53
N ALA A 773 66.16 36.41 33.36
CA ALA A 773 66.34 37.81 32.94
C ALA A 773 67.81 38.19 32.66
N SER A 774 68.74 37.25 32.84
CA SER A 774 70.17 37.46 32.61
C SER A 774 70.86 36.20 32.08
N LEU A 775 71.84 36.38 31.21
CA LEU A 775 72.56 35.30 30.53
C LEU A 775 74.06 35.62 30.48
N ALA A 776 74.91 34.65 30.80
CA ALA A 776 76.35 34.79 30.60
C ALA A 776 76.67 34.81 29.09
N VAL A 777 77.45 35.80 28.65
CA VAL A 777 77.78 36.01 27.23
C VAL A 777 79.29 36.16 27.05
N PRO A 778 79.84 35.88 25.87
CA PRO A 778 81.25 36.14 25.60
C PRO A 778 81.56 37.63 25.68
N LYS A 779 82.83 37.97 25.92
CA LYS A 779 83.28 39.36 25.93
C LYS A 779 83.10 39.98 24.53
N PRO A 780 82.42 41.13 24.39
CA PRO A 780 82.25 41.77 23.08
C PRO A 780 83.60 42.09 22.43
N VAL A 781 83.73 41.82 21.13
CA VAL A 781 84.90 42.21 20.33
C VAL A 781 84.52 43.42 19.49
N GLY A 782 85.29 44.50 19.56
CA GLY A 782 84.98 45.75 18.87
C GLY A 782 83.67 46.42 19.35
N GLY A 783 83.25 46.16 20.59
CA GLY A 783 82.03 46.72 21.16
C GLY A 783 80.73 46.10 20.63
N THR A 784 80.78 44.97 19.93
CA THR A 784 79.59 44.34 19.34
C THR A 784 79.44 42.89 19.80
N LEU A 785 78.20 42.46 20.00
CA LEU A 785 77.83 41.04 20.07
C LEU A 785 76.90 40.70 18.90
N PHE A 786 77.03 39.47 18.40
CA PHE A 786 76.20 38.93 17.34
C PHE A 786 75.27 37.87 17.92
N LEU A 787 74.03 37.85 17.46
CA LEU A 787 73.00 36.93 17.95
C LEU A 787 72.24 36.29 16.80
N ARG A 788 71.91 35.00 16.95
CA ARG A 788 70.94 34.30 16.09
C ARG A 788 69.59 34.32 16.77
N VAL A 789 68.56 34.66 16.02
CA VAL A 789 67.19 34.70 16.53
C VAL A 789 66.60 33.30 16.47
N ARG A 790 65.90 32.87 17.53
CA ARG A 790 65.35 31.52 17.64
C ARG A 790 64.26 31.23 16.62
N ASP A 791 63.50 32.25 16.23
CA ASP A 791 62.40 32.13 15.27
C ASP A 791 62.88 31.77 13.85
N ASP A 792 64.11 32.15 13.50
CA ASP A 792 64.78 31.77 12.25
C ASP A 792 66.32 31.86 12.47
N PRO A 793 67.01 30.73 12.71
CA PRO A 793 68.46 30.68 12.88
C PRO A 793 69.29 31.24 11.72
N GLY A 794 68.70 31.37 10.52
CA GLY A 794 69.32 32.03 9.37
C GLY A 794 69.37 33.56 9.51
N VAL A 795 68.54 34.14 10.38
CA VAL A 795 68.50 35.57 10.67
C VAL A 795 69.49 35.89 11.78
N THR A 796 70.49 36.70 11.44
CA THR A 796 71.47 37.22 12.41
C THR A 796 71.13 38.66 12.78
N ALA A 797 71.46 39.04 14.00
CA ALA A 797 71.37 40.42 14.47
C ALA A 797 72.65 40.80 15.21
N SER A 798 72.80 42.10 15.45
CA SER A 798 73.92 42.67 16.20
C SER A 798 73.41 43.63 17.28
N ILE A 799 74.16 43.73 18.36
CA ILE A 799 73.93 44.71 19.43
C ILE A 799 75.23 45.45 19.70
N ALA A 800 75.16 46.78 19.71
CA ALA A 800 76.28 47.63 20.10
C ALA A 800 76.29 47.76 21.62
N VAL A 801 77.37 47.31 22.25
CA VAL A 801 77.60 47.41 23.70
C VAL A 801 78.41 48.68 23.93
N GLY A 802 77.80 49.69 24.58
CA GLY A 802 78.51 50.88 25.02
C GLY A 802 79.71 50.50 25.89
N SER A 803 80.87 51.08 25.59
CA SER A 803 82.15 50.82 26.26
C SER A 803 82.12 51.13 27.76
#